data_AF-A0AAW8DTY8-F1
#
_entry.id   AF-A0AAW8DTY8-F1
#
_cell.length_a   1.000
_cell.length_b   1.000
_cell.length_c   1.000
_cell.angle_alpha   90.00
_cell.angle_beta   90.00
_cell.angle_gamma   90.00
#
_symmetry.space_group_name_H-M   'P 1'
#
loop_
_entity.id
_entity.type
_entity.pdbx_description
1 polymer ?
#
loop_
_entity_poly.entity_id
_entity_poly.type
_entity_poly.pdbx_seq_one_letter_code
_entity_poly.pdbx_strand_id
1 'polypeptide(L)'
;MKRQLSCIAGATLLVLGGCGGGGGGSGGGFFLPPASTSEPSPPPAASTTLTGVAATGAPFANAYITVIDATGTTVCNTETDATGVYGCTLPAGTQAPLTVRASRDDQVFYSAAASTSDVANVTPLTTVVVSRLSPNGNPASLVGALQSKPEAVTTKTLSDQVAALNAALQPVLDSLGLTPANLLSDAMVADGTGQDKLLDSLSVTARPDGTAANIEITVKTADGTPASIRFRSDDASIPAIDASVKVADVPAPDVVADLFKRLTDCYGLPLTQRVSTASDDAGTAVGGPAQVVASACRGLFLGDDPSTFYSNGATVGRSATNTGAFASLFRGGATGLQWDQGNVEFFRANGDMVLSYRTKDAQGNTAFETLGARKVDGKLKLVGNGYAYRATVQPYEQQRDLLNTPAFSNYGTGYDVVIPNLTDSNGNPIFQKAVVTAPWGTQLTFLPSVGYSTLRFGRPNGTVTGSSVYRLRGEYVSASTGGNPSDKESSLTYAEPQYTDAQIAGLTNQGVWSIEFFHADTAKANVTQTTRTLSRALTIGELRQHPLARLSDGLRDFLKSGSPNGYLLVDTPIWLNFSTPPDGQDGWVVPEGALPPTQLSVYGNAPYGSTTAGQNGAGFNDSATFPSGARKAVVYCSAQTASDKHCDSTDATRYAKNSTFNTFQLLATNKKQMEFSTSIGVYKLQ
;
A
#
# COMPACT_ATOMS: atom_id res chain seq x y z
N MET A 1 -13.71 46.97 18.08
CA MET A 1 -14.49 46.41 19.21
C MET A 1 -13.86 45.09 19.62
N LYS A 2 -13.53 44.97 20.90
CA LYS A 2 -12.74 43.90 21.54
C LYS A 2 -13.63 42.73 22.00
N ARG A 3 -13.13 41.50 21.91
CA ARG A 3 -13.38 40.34 22.82
C ARG A 3 -12.16 39.42 22.74
N GLN A 4 -11.12 39.60 23.56
CA GLN A 4 -10.86 38.98 24.88
C GLN A 4 -10.98 37.43 24.91
N LEU A 5 -9.82 36.77 24.89
CA LEU A 5 -9.59 35.39 25.35
C LEU A 5 -8.80 35.47 26.67
N SER A 6 -9.26 34.74 27.69
CA SER A 6 -8.57 34.57 28.97
C SER A 6 -7.62 33.37 28.91
N CYS A 7 -6.35 33.58 29.27
CA CYS A 7 -5.39 32.54 29.60
C CYS A 7 -5.44 32.23 31.11
N ILE A 8 -5.29 30.96 31.49
CA ILE A 8 -4.93 30.54 32.85
C ILE A 8 -3.58 29.83 32.78
N ALA A 9 -2.62 30.36 33.53
CA ALA A 9 -1.29 29.81 33.76
C ALA A 9 -1.25 29.16 35.15
N GLY A 10 -0.55 28.03 35.27
CA GLY A 10 -0.21 27.40 36.55
C GLY A 10 1.25 27.00 36.53
N ALA A 11 2.10 27.76 37.23
CA ALA A 11 3.51 27.51 37.44
C ALA A 11 3.74 26.98 38.86
N THR A 12 4.60 25.98 39.02
CA THR A 12 5.15 25.59 40.33
C THR A 12 6.66 25.43 40.19
N LEU A 13 7.38 26.26 40.94
CA LEU A 13 8.84 26.36 41.12
C LEU A 13 9.11 26.20 42.62
N LEU A 14 10.22 25.56 43.02
CA LEU A 14 11.02 25.71 44.28
C LEU A 14 11.85 24.41 44.48
N VAL A 15 13.10 24.36 44.96
CA VAL A 15 14.16 25.33 45.31
C VAL A 15 15.49 24.56 45.49
N LEU A 16 16.60 25.22 45.20
CA LEU A 16 17.98 24.79 45.49
C LEU A 16 18.31 24.85 47.00
N GLY A 17 19.17 23.94 47.46
CA GLY A 17 19.94 24.11 48.70
C GLY A 17 21.35 23.54 48.50
N GLY A 18 22.37 24.39 48.70
CA GLY A 18 23.77 23.99 48.69
C GLY A 18 24.51 24.46 49.95
N CYS A 19 25.75 23.98 50.05
CA CYS A 19 26.89 24.43 50.89
C CYS A 19 27.21 23.66 52.20
N GLY A 20 28.51 23.37 52.36
CA GLY A 20 29.20 22.90 53.57
C GLY A 20 29.84 21.50 53.35
N GLY A 21 31.15 21.25 53.35
CA GLY A 21 32.30 21.96 53.93
C GLY A 21 32.95 21.08 55.01
N GLY A 22 34.25 20.76 54.89
CA GLY A 22 35.06 20.23 56.01
C GLY A 22 36.14 19.22 55.64
N GLY A 23 37.41 19.66 55.67
CA GLY A 23 38.58 18.78 55.66
C GLY A 23 39.10 18.47 57.08
N GLY A 24 40.02 17.53 57.20
CA GLY A 24 40.78 17.29 58.44
C GLY A 24 41.50 15.94 58.44
N GLY A 25 42.83 15.98 58.47
CA GLY A 25 43.68 14.81 58.64
C GLY A 25 44.08 14.52 60.09
N SER A 26 44.88 13.45 60.21
CA SER A 26 45.68 12.97 61.35
C SER A 26 45.09 11.87 62.23
N GLY A 27 45.79 10.73 62.21
CA GLY A 27 46.41 10.09 63.38
C GLY A 27 45.51 9.46 64.45
N GLY A 28 45.56 8.13 64.57
CA GLY A 28 45.15 7.44 65.80
C GLY A 28 44.81 5.98 65.55
N GLY A 29 45.75 5.08 65.85
CA GLY A 29 45.56 3.64 65.70
C GLY A 29 44.55 3.06 66.68
N PHE A 30 43.74 2.12 66.20
CA PHE A 30 43.06 1.13 67.03
C PHE A 30 42.91 -0.18 66.24
N PHE A 31 43.20 -1.28 66.95
CA PHE A 31 43.25 -2.67 66.49
C PHE A 31 41.89 -3.22 66.07
N LEU A 32 41.81 -3.90 64.91
CA LEU A 32 40.73 -4.84 64.54
C LEU A 32 41.29 -6.03 63.71
N PRO A 33 40.65 -7.22 63.79
CA PRO A 33 41.21 -8.56 63.47
C PRO A 33 41.31 -8.88 61.96
N PRO A 34 42.00 -9.97 61.54
CA PRO A 34 42.36 -10.18 60.14
C PRO A 34 41.16 -10.51 59.24
N ALA A 35 41.22 -9.98 58.02
CA ALA A 35 40.24 -10.16 56.96
C ALA A 35 40.23 -11.60 56.43
N SER A 36 39.03 -12.15 56.29
CA SER A 36 38.71 -13.32 55.47
C SER A 36 38.93 -12.97 53.99
N THR A 37 39.78 -13.74 53.32
CA THR A 37 39.96 -13.72 51.87
C THR A 37 38.68 -14.19 51.18
N SER A 38 37.92 -13.27 50.60
CA SER A 38 36.85 -13.57 49.65
C SER A 38 37.45 -14.02 48.33
N GLU A 39 37.03 -15.20 47.84
CA GLU A 39 37.27 -15.65 46.47
C GLU A 39 36.87 -14.58 45.44
N PRO A 40 37.64 -14.42 44.34
CA PRO A 40 37.27 -13.50 43.28
C PRO A 40 35.95 -13.97 42.65
N SER A 41 34.96 -13.07 42.61
CA SER A 41 33.71 -13.29 41.90
C SER A 41 33.99 -13.66 40.44
N PRO A 42 33.28 -14.66 39.86
CA PRO A 42 33.48 -15.03 38.47
C PRO A 42 33.26 -13.81 37.56
N PRO A 43 34.07 -13.65 36.50
CA PRO A 43 33.96 -12.52 35.60
C PRO A 43 32.54 -12.44 35.03
N PRO A 44 31.94 -11.24 34.93
CA PRO A 44 30.61 -11.08 34.34
C PRO A 44 30.61 -11.68 32.93
N ALA A 45 29.61 -12.52 32.64
CA ALA A 45 29.45 -13.15 31.34
C ALA A 45 29.49 -12.09 30.22
N ALA A 46 30.37 -12.28 29.24
CA ALA A 46 30.57 -11.32 28.16
C ALA A 46 29.27 -11.15 27.36
N SER A 47 28.77 -9.92 27.25
CA SER A 47 27.69 -9.57 26.35
C SER A 47 28.18 -9.69 24.91
N THR A 48 27.34 -10.29 24.05
CA THR A 48 27.60 -10.41 22.61
C THR A 48 26.76 -9.37 21.88
N THR A 49 27.20 -8.93 20.70
CA THR A 49 26.45 -7.99 19.87
C THR A 49 26.10 -8.66 18.56
N LEU A 50 24.79 -8.81 18.31
CA LEU A 50 24.25 -9.16 17.01
C LEU A 50 24.26 -7.89 16.14
N THR A 51 24.73 -8.00 14.90
CA THR A 51 24.73 -6.89 13.95
C THR A 51 24.07 -7.30 12.65
N GLY A 52 23.66 -6.34 11.83
CA GLY A 52 23.11 -6.62 10.51
C GLY A 52 22.68 -5.38 9.77
N VAL A 53 22.32 -5.56 8.50
CA VAL A 53 21.69 -4.52 7.68
C VAL A 53 20.30 -4.97 7.27
N ALA A 54 19.32 -4.09 7.48
CA ALA A 54 17.99 -4.27 6.92
C ALA A 54 17.86 -3.48 5.61
N ALA A 55 17.55 -4.17 4.52
CA ALA A 55 17.53 -3.59 3.18
C ALA A 55 16.49 -4.23 2.26
N THR A 56 16.01 -3.46 1.29
CA THR A 56 15.12 -3.92 0.21
C THR A 56 15.70 -3.67 -1.19
N GLY A 57 17.02 -3.45 -1.27
CA GLY A 57 17.69 -2.73 -2.35
C GLY A 57 18.00 -1.29 -1.93
N ALA A 58 17.06 -0.64 -1.23
CA ALA A 58 17.34 0.59 -0.47
C ALA A 58 17.45 0.31 1.04
N PRO A 59 18.13 1.18 1.80
CA PRO A 59 18.14 1.13 3.26
C PRO A 59 16.73 1.02 3.84
N PHE A 60 16.49 0.00 4.68
CA PHE A 60 15.25 -0.11 5.43
C PHE A 60 15.31 0.76 6.69
N ALA A 61 15.66 2.04 6.50
CA ALA A 61 15.93 3.02 7.55
C ALA A 61 14.75 3.25 8.51
N ASN A 62 15.07 3.55 9.76
CA ASN A 62 14.11 3.74 10.86
C ASN A 62 13.14 2.55 11.03
N ALA A 63 13.55 1.34 10.67
CA ALA A 63 12.81 0.13 10.98
C ALA A 63 13.05 -0.29 12.43
N TYR A 64 11.98 -0.69 13.09
CA TYR A 64 12.03 -1.29 14.42
C TYR A 64 12.50 -2.74 14.31
N ILE A 65 13.62 -3.04 14.97
CA ILE A 65 14.21 -4.37 15.03
C ILE A 65 13.84 -5.03 16.35
N THR A 66 13.29 -6.24 16.28
CA THR A 66 13.03 -7.10 17.43
C THR A 66 13.79 -8.40 17.24
N VAL A 67 14.60 -8.77 18.24
CA VAL A 67 15.33 -10.04 18.27
C VAL A 67 14.70 -10.94 19.34
N ILE A 68 14.31 -12.14 18.93
CA ILE A 68 13.68 -13.14 19.80
C ILE A 68 14.54 -14.39 19.80
N ASP A 69 14.84 -14.91 20.99
CA ASP A 69 15.69 -16.08 21.19
C ASP A 69 14.91 -17.41 21.11
N ALA A 70 15.62 -18.54 21.23
CA ALA A 70 15.01 -19.86 21.14
C ALA A 70 13.98 -20.16 22.23
N THR A 71 13.98 -19.39 23.33
CA THR A 71 12.99 -19.52 24.41
C THR A 71 11.70 -18.75 24.10
N GLY A 72 11.66 -17.98 23.01
CA GLY A 72 10.57 -17.06 22.68
C GLY A 72 10.64 -15.73 23.42
N THR A 73 11.77 -15.42 24.07
CA THR A 73 11.96 -14.17 24.81
C THR A 73 12.50 -13.10 23.87
N THR A 74 11.90 -11.91 23.89
CA THR A 74 12.50 -10.75 23.24
C THR A 74 13.75 -10.35 24.00
N VAL A 75 14.91 -10.61 23.39
CA VAL A 75 16.21 -10.35 24.01
C VAL A 75 16.77 -8.98 23.63
N CYS A 76 16.19 -8.32 22.64
CA CYS A 76 16.63 -7.00 22.22
C CYS A 76 15.60 -6.30 21.33
N ASN A 77 15.50 -4.98 21.49
CA ASN A 77 14.78 -4.07 20.61
C ASN A 77 15.71 -2.92 20.25
N THR A 78 15.80 -2.57 18.97
CA THR A 78 16.62 -1.46 18.47
C THR A 78 15.99 -0.89 17.20
N GLU A 79 16.62 0.11 16.60
CA GLU A 79 16.21 0.66 15.31
C GLU A 79 17.39 0.64 14.34
N THR A 80 17.07 0.53 13.05
CA THR A 80 18.06 0.73 11.99
C THR A 80 18.33 2.22 11.80
N ASP A 81 19.57 2.59 11.52
CA ASP A 81 19.92 3.95 11.13
C ASP A 81 19.48 4.31 9.69
N ALA A 82 19.88 5.50 9.21
CA ALA A 82 19.58 5.98 7.86
C ALA A 82 20.17 5.11 6.74
N THR A 83 21.20 4.31 7.04
CA THR A 83 21.85 3.37 6.12
C THR A 83 21.31 1.94 6.25
N GLY A 84 20.35 1.71 7.15
CA GLY A 84 19.75 0.41 7.39
C GLY A 84 20.54 -0.48 8.35
N VAL A 85 21.67 0.00 8.89
CA VAL A 85 22.51 -0.75 9.82
C VAL A 85 21.86 -0.77 11.20
N TYR A 86 21.95 -1.91 11.89
CA TYR A 86 21.57 -2.02 13.30
C TYR A 86 22.60 -2.82 14.09
N GLY A 87 22.65 -2.53 15.39
CA GLY A 87 23.45 -3.26 16.37
C GLY A 87 22.61 -3.55 17.62
N CYS A 88 22.77 -4.75 18.15
CA CYS A 88 21.90 -5.27 19.19
C CYS A 88 22.73 -6.03 20.23
N THR A 89 22.94 -5.41 21.40
CA THR A 89 23.66 -6.04 22.51
C THR A 89 22.75 -7.03 23.22
N LEU A 90 23.11 -8.30 23.19
CA LEU A 90 22.31 -9.40 23.74
C LEU A 90 22.60 -9.58 25.24
N PRO A 91 21.55 -9.78 26.07
CA PRO A 91 21.70 -10.17 27.46
C PRO A 91 22.51 -11.46 27.62
N ALA A 92 23.26 -11.56 28.70
CA ALA A 92 23.92 -12.81 29.07
C ALA A 92 22.86 -13.93 29.25
N GLY A 93 23.14 -15.11 28.70
CA GLY A 93 22.23 -16.26 28.74
C GLY A 93 21.21 -16.33 27.59
N THR A 94 21.26 -15.40 26.62
CA THR A 94 20.51 -15.49 25.36
C THR A 94 20.76 -16.83 24.66
N GLN A 95 19.69 -17.50 24.22
CA GLN A 95 19.78 -18.84 23.60
C GLN A 95 19.58 -18.78 22.08
N ALA A 96 20.55 -19.28 21.33
CA ALA A 96 20.38 -19.48 19.89
C ALA A 96 19.54 -20.74 19.59
N PRO A 97 18.89 -20.85 18.42
CA PRO A 97 18.86 -19.88 17.31
C PRO A 97 18.04 -18.62 17.62
N LEU A 98 18.34 -17.54 16.91
CA LEU A 98 17.65 -16.25 17.02
C LEU A 98 16.77 -16.02 15.80
N THR A 99 15.64 -15.34 16.00
CA THR A 99 14.86 -14.73 14.93
C THR A 99 14.98 -13.22 15.01
N VAL A 100 15.05 -12.58 13.85
CA VAL A 100 15.12 -11.13 13.74
C VAL A 100 13.93 -10.66 12.91
N ARG A 101 13.17 -9.73 13.46
CA ARG A 101 12.05 -9.07 12.78
C ARG A 101 12.40 -7.60 12.58
N ALA A 102 12.36 -7.13 11.34
CA ALA A 102 12.41 -5.70 11.02
C ALA A 102 11.03 -5.23 10.58
N SER A 103 10.47 -4.21 11.21
CA SER A 103 9.17 -3.65 10.83
C SER A 103 9.21 -2.14 10.65
N ARG A 104 8.55 -1.66 9.59
CA ARG A 104 8.34 -0.24 9.31
C ARG A 104 7.02 -0.08 8.58
N ASP A 105 6.09 0.70 9.14
CA ASP A 105 4.75 0.88 8.59
C ASP A 105 4.02 -0.48 8.37
N ASP A 106 3.56 -0.76 7.15
CA ASP A 106 2.92 -2.01 6.73
C ASP A 106 3.92 -3.10 6.28
N GLN A 107 5.22 -2.82 6.34
CA GLN A 107 6.26 -3.75 5.93
C GLN A 107 6.88 -4.48 7.11
N VAL A 108 6.98 -5.80 6.99
CA VAL A 108 7.71 -6.64 7.94
C VAL A 108 8.58 -7.62 7.18
N PHE A 109 9.84 -7.69 7.56
CA PHE A 109 10.82 -8.64 7.03
C PHE A 109 11.45 -9.44 8.16
N TYR A 110 11.92 -10.63 7.83
CA TYR A 110 12.43 -11.58 8.80
C TYR A 110 13.79 -12.13 8.40
N SER A 111 14.58 -12.47 9.41
CA SER A 111 15.83 -13.20 9.28
C SER A 111 16.01 -14.15 10.46
N ALA A 112 17.01 -15.00 10.40
CA ALA A 112 17.37 -15.94 11.45
C ALA A 112 18.89 -16.08 11.57
N ALA A 113 19.37 -16.28 12.79
CA ALA A 113 20.77 -16.55 13.09
C ALA A 113 20.90 -17.85 13.87
N ALA A 114 21.91 -18.66 13.55
CA ALA A 114 22.18 -19.91 14.26
C ALA A 114 23.00 -19.71 15.53
N SER A 115 23.65 -18.55 15.70
CA SER A 115 24.44 -18.19 16.89
C SER A 115 24.10 -16.79 17.41
N THR A 116 24.60 -16.45 18.61
CA THR A 116 24.41 -15.14 19.26
C THR A 116 25.45 -14.10 18.85
N SER A 117 26.48 -14.47 18.09
CA SER A 117 27.56 -13.59 17.64
C SER A 117 27.61 -13.41 16.11
N ASP A 118 26.56 -13.84 15.41
CA ASP A 118 26.50 -13.78 13.95
C ASP A 118 26.08 -12.39 13.44
N VAL A 119 26.29 -12.17 12.14
CA VAL A 119 25.56 -11.14 11.40
C VAL A 119 24.20 -11.73 11.00
N ALA A 120 23.15 -10.91 11.06
CA ALA A 120 21.79 -11.30 10.67
C ALA A 120 21.15 -10.22 9.78
N ASN A 121 21.52 -10.16 8.50
CA ASN A 121 20.87 -9.19 7.61
C ASN A 121 19.38 -9.50 7.44
N VAL A 122 18.56 -8.46 7.24
CA VAL A 122 17.11 -8.59 7.09
C VAL A 122 16.68 -8.05 5.73
N THR A 123 16.31 -8.93 4.82
CA THR A 123 15.92 -8.59 3.44
C THR A 123 14.68 -9.37 3.00
N PRO A 124 14.07 -9.02 1.85
CA PRO A 124 13.03 -9.85 1.26
C PRO A 124 13.49 -11.29 0.98
N LEU A 125 14.77 -11.50 0.64
CA LEU A 125 15.33 -12.83 0.38
C LEU A 125 15.58 -13.62 1.67
N THR A 126 16.00 -12.97 2.76
CA THR A 126 16.09 -13.66 4.07
C THR A 126 14.70 -14.04 4.58
N THR A 127 13.68 -13.22 4.28
CA THR A 127 12.28 -13.53 4.60
C THR A 127 11.81 -14.79 3.87
N VAL A 128 12.21 -14.98 2.61
CA VAL A 128 11.96 -16.23 1.86
C VAL A 128 12.58 -17.43 2.58
N VAL A 129 13.83 -17.33 3.03
CA VAL A 129 14.49 -18.40 3.79
C VAL A 129 13.72 -18.72 5.07
N VAL A 130 13.36 -17.71 5.86
CA VAL A 130 12.58 -17.89 7.09
C VAL A 130 11.21 -18.50 6.80
N SER A 131 10.51 -18.06 5.76
CA SER A 131 9.24 -18.65 5.33
C SER A 131 9.36 -20.15 5.04
N ARG A 132 10.45 -20.60 4.39
CA ARG A 132 10.67 -22.03 4.09
C ARG A 132 10.98 -22.87 5.33
N LEU A 133 11.50 -22.26 6.39
CA LEU A 133 11.77 -22.93 7.66
C LEU A 133 10.55 -22.90 8.60
N SER A 134 9.61 -21.98 8.37
CA SER A 134 8.37 -21.88 9.14
C SER A 134 7.38 -23.01 8.82
N PRO A 135 6.72 -23.59 9.84
CA PRO A 135 5.84 -24.76 9.67
C PRO A 135 4.60 -24.51 8.80
N ASN A 136 4.14 -23.26 8.70
CA ASN A 136 2.98 -22.84 7.93
C ASN A 136 3.34 -21.79 6.86
N GLY A 137 4.63 -21.65 6.53
CA GLY A 137 5.15 -20.61 5.64
C GLY A 137 5.16 -19.19 6.21
N ASN A 138 4.53 -18.94 7.37
CA ASN A 138 4.50 -17.63 8.02
C ASN A 138 5.79 -17.38 8.81
N PRO A 139 6.63 -16.41 8.42
CA PRO A 139 7.86 -16.12 9.15
C PRO A 139 7.66 -15.79 10.64
N ALA A 140 6.53 -15.16 10.98
CA ALA A 140 6.21 -14.81 12.37
C ALA A 140 6.02 -16.05 13.27
N SER A 141 5.66 -17.20 12.68
CA SER A 141 5.43 -18.45 13.41
C SER A 141 6.73 -19.21 13.70
N LEU A 142 7.89 -18.81 13.14
CA LEU A 142 9.16 -19.52 13.36
C LEU A 142 9.56 -19.53 14.84
N VAL A 143 9.35 -18.43 15.56
CA VAL A 143 9.66 -18.32 16.99
C VAL A 143 9.01 -19.43 17.80
N GLY A 144 7.70 -19.65 17.62
CA GLY A 144 6.98 -20.70 18.34
C GLY A 144 7.44 -22.10 17.93
N ALA A 145 7.85 -22.28 16.66
CA ALA A 145 8.40 -23.54 16.20
C ALA A 145 9.75 -23.86 16.89
N LEU A 146 10.62 -22.86 17.05
CA LEU A 146 11.95 -23.00 17.66
C LEU A 146 11.90 -23.46 19.12
N GLN A 147 10.89 -23.05 19.89
CA GLN A 147 10.71 -23.50 21.27
C GLN A 147 10.50 -25.03 21.37
N SER A 148 9.95 -25.65 20.33
CA SER A 148 9.65 -27.08 20.29
C SER A 148 10.59 -27.91 19.42
N LYS A 149 11.25 -27.26 18.44
CA LYS A 149 12.13 -27.86 17.44
C LYS A 149 13.29 -26.92 17.10
N PRO A 150 14.19 -26.65 18.06
CA PRO A 150 15.31 -25.73 17.83
C PRO A 150 16.22 -26.19 16.67
N GLU A 151 16.27 -27.49 16.38
CA GLU A 151 17.01 -28.07 15.26
C GLU A 151 16.51 -27.67 13.87
N ALA A 152 15.33 -27.03 13.77
CA ALA A 152 14.84 -26.46 12.52
C ALA A 152 15.76 -25.35 11.98
N VAL A 153 16.44 -24.61 12.87
CA VAL A 153 17.37 -23.54 12.50
C VAL A 153 18.76 -23.87 13.02
N THR A 154 19.61 -24.30 12.10
CA THR A 154 21.03 -24.57 12.33
C THR A 154 21.85 -23.91 11.22
N THR A 155 23.16 -23.78 11.42
CA THR A 155 24.06 -23.29 10.36
C THR A 155 23.90 -24.09 9.06
N LYS A 156 23.68 -25.41 9.16
CA LYS A 156 23.45 -26.28 8.00
C LYS A 156 22.12 -26.00 7.32
N THR A 157 21.01 -25.96 8.07
CA THR A 157 19.69 -25.73 7.45
C THR A 157 19.58 -24.35 6.82
N LEU A 158 20.17 -23.32 7.44
CA LEU A 158 20.27 -21.99 6.85
C LEU A 158 21.13 -21.99 5.58
N SER A 159 22.32 -22.61 5.61
CA SER A 159 23.22 -22.70 4.45
C SER A 159 22.59 -23.45 3.28
N ASP A 160 21.89 -24.56 3.53
CA ASP A 160 21.20 -25.34 2.49
C ASP A 160 20.11 -24.51 1.80
N GLN A 161 19.33 -23.72 2.57
CA GLN A 161 18.31 -22.83 2.01
C GLN A 161 18.90 -21.68 1.19
N VAL A 162 19.98 -21.06 1.69
CA VAL A 162 20.71 -20.01 0.97
C VAL A 162 21.31 -20.55 -0.32
N ALA A 163 21.90 -21.75 -0.30
CA ALA A 163 22.46 -22.39 -1.48
C ALA A 163 21.39 -22.69 -2.54
N ALA A 164 20.21 -23.18 -2.13
CA ALA A 164 19.08 -23.40 -3.03
C ALA A 164 18.60 -22.09 -3.68
N LEU A 165 18.55 -21.00 -2.92
CA LEU A 165 18.16 -19.69 -3.44
C LEU A 165 19.22 -19.12 -4.40
N ASN A 166 20.50 -19.22 -4.06
CA ASN A 166 21.59 -18.80 -4.94
C ASN A 166 21.60 -19.59 -6.25
N ALA A 167 21.36 -20.91 -6.20
CA ALA A 167 21.25 -21.73 -7.41
C ALA A 167 20.08 -21.28 -8.31
N ALA A 168 18.93 -20.95 -7.73
CA ALA A 168 17.79 -20.44 -8.49
C ALA A 168 18.04 -19.05 -9.11
N LEU A 169 18.84 -18.21 -8.45
CA LEU A 169 19.16 -16.84 -8.86
C LEU A 169 20.47 -16.73 -9.67
N GLN A 170 21.16 -17.84 -9.95
CA GLN A 170 22.45 -17.82 -10.65
C GLN A 170 22.44 -17.01 -11.96
N PRO A 171 21.41 -17.09 -12.82
CA PRO A 171 21.38 -16.26 -14.04
C PRO A 171 21.33 -14.76 -13.78
N VAL A 172 20.69 -14.33 -12.68
CA VAL A 172 20.63 -12.92 -12.26
C VAL A 172 21.99 -12.49 -11.73
N LEU A 173 22.62 -13.32 -10.89
CA LEU A 173 23.98 -13.08 -10.39
C LEU A 173 24.98 -12.94 -11.54
N ASP A 174 24.94 -13.85 -12.53
CA ASP A 174 25.80 -13.81 -13.72
C ASP A 174 25.56 -12.53 -14.53
N SER A 175 24.30 -12.16 -14.75
CA SER A 175 23.94 -10.93 -15.47
C SER A 175 24.41 -9.66 -14.75
N LEU A 176 24.58 -9.70 -13.43
CA LEU A 176 25.08 -8.59 -12.61
C LEU A 176 26.60 -8.65 -12.38
N GLY A 177 27.27 -9.73 -12.79
CA GLY A 177 28.69 -9.96 -12.52
C GLY A 177 28.99 -10.21 -11.04
N LEU A 178 28.05 -10.82 -10.31
CA LEU A 178 28.16 -11.12 -8.89
C LEU A 178 28.44 -12.60 -8.64
N THR A 179 29.17 -12.90 -7.57
CA THR A 179 29.30 -14.27 -7.06
C THR A 179 28.22 -14.56 -6.03
N PRO A 180 27.78 -15.82 -5.87
CA PRO A 180 26.91 -16.22 -4.76
C PRO A 180 27.48 -15.80 -3.39
N ALA A 181 26.61 -15.36 -2.48
CA ALA A 181 26.96 -14.98 -1.12
C ALA A 181 25.92 -15.49 -0.12
N ASN A 182 26.27 -15.51 1.17
CA ASN A 182 25.33 -15.79 2.22
C ASN A 182 24.64 -14.50 2.69
N LEU A 183 23.50 -14.19 2.09
CA LEU A 183 22.73 -12.98 2.40
C LEU A 183 22.24 -12.90 3.85
N LEU A 184 22.27 -13.99 4.64
CA LEU A 184 21.94 -13.95 6.06
C LEU A 184 23.09 -13.39 6.90
N SER A 185 24.34 -13.81 6.63
CA SER A 185 25.47 -13.63 7.54
C SER A 185 26.69 -12.93 6.95
N ASP A 186 26.77 -12.74 5.64
CA ASP A 186 27.87 -11.99 5.04
C ASP A 186 27.67 -10.49 5.25
N ALA A 187 28.77 -9.74 5.26
CA ALA A 187 28.70 -8.28 5.37
C ALA A 187 27.93 -7.70 4.16
N MET A 188 27.00 -6.79 4.45
CA MET A 188 26.16 -6.14 3.45
C MET A 188 26.14 -4.62 3.67
N VAL A 189 25.97 -3.85 2.60
CA VAL A 189 25.76 -2.40 2.61
C VAL A 189 24.61 -2.11 1.65
N ALA A 190 23.68 -1.23 2.02
CA ALA A 190 22.50 -0.90 1.22
C ALA A 190 22.72 0.36 0.36
N ASP A 191 23.65 0.27 -0.61
CA ASP A 191 24.10 1.40 -1.44
C ASP A 191 24.04 1.13 -2.95
N GLY A 192 23.40 0.04 -3.38
CA GLY A 192 23.37 -0.39 -4.78
C GLY A 192 24.70 -0.95 -5.29
N THR A 193 25.58 -1.41 -4.40
CA THR A 193 26.82 -2.12 -4.74
C THR A 193 26.82 -3.57 -4.23
N GLY A 194 27.76 -4.39 -4.71
CA GLY A 194 27.88 -5.78 -4.27
C GLY A 194 26.57 -6.56 -4.34
N GLN A 195 26.22 -7.24 -3.25
CA GLN A 195 24.99 -8.04 -3.16
C GLN A 195 23.71 -7.21 -3.10
N ASP A 196 23.78 -5.92 -2.77
CA ASP A 196 22.59 -5.06 -2.75
C ASP A 196 22.06 -4.80 -4.17
N LYS A 197 22.93 -4.83 -5.19
CA LYS A 197 22.52 -4.83 -6.61
C LYS A 197 21.57 -5.97 -6.95
N LEU A 198 21.73 -7.13 -6.31
CA LEU A 198 20.80 -8.24 -6.48
C LEU A 198 19.43 -7.87 -5.91
N LEU A 199 19.37 -7.28 -4.71
CA LEU A 199 18.12 -6.84 -4.10
C LEU A 199 17.43 -5.75 -4.94
N ASP A 200 18.20 -4.78 -5.43
CA ASP A 200 17.72 -3.74 -6.35
C ASP A 200 17.15 -4.29 -7.65
N SER A 201 17.64 -5.45 -8.10
CA SER A 201 17.21 -6.08 -9.35
C SER A 201 15.97 -6.94 -9.21
N LEU A 202 15.46 -7.12 -8.00
CA LEU A 202 14.37 -8.06 -7.70
C LEU A 202 13.14 -7.37 -7.09
N SER A 203 11.98 -7.97 -7.29
CA SER A 203 10.79 -7.75 -6.49
C SER A 203 10.35 -9.11 -5.93
N VAL A 204 10.38 -9.22 -4.61
CA VAL A 204 10.16 -10.48 -3.89
C VAL A 204 8.90 -10.37 -3.03
N THR A 205 8.07 -11.40 -3.08
CA THR A 205 6.89 -11.53 -2.21
C THR A 205 6.83 -12.93 -1.62
N ALA A 206 6.55 -13.03 -0.32
CA ALA A 206 6.22 -14.27 0.37
C ALA A 206 4.90 -14.06 1.12
N ARG A 207 3.86 -14.83 0.76
CA ARG A 207 2.49 -14.64 1.26
C ARG A 207 1.98 -15.92 1.91
N PRO A 208 1.94 -16.00 3.24
CA PRO A 208 1.36 -17.14 3.95
C PRO A 208 -0.12 -17.29 3.63
N ASP A 209 -0.59 -18.52 3.42
CA ASP A 209 -1.99 -18.87 3.17
C ASP A 209 -2.65 -19.63 4.34
N GLY A 210 -1.92 -19.79 5.44
CA GLY A 210 -2.30 -20.56 6.62
C GLY A 210 -1.72 -21.98 6.65
N THR A 211 -1.24 -22.49 5.52
CA THR A 211 -0.64 -23.84 5.39
C THR A 211 0.81 -23.81 4.90
N ALA A 212 1.11 -22.94 3.95
CA ALA A 212 2.46 -22.61 3.50
C ALA A 212 2.48 -21.14 3.05
N ALA A 213 3.55 -20.69 2.41
CA ALA A 213 3.61 -19.38 1.77
C ALA A 213 3.78 -19.51 0.26
N ASN A 214 2.98 -18.78 -0.51
CA ASN A 214 3.20 -18.60 -1.94
C ASN A 214 4.29 -17.54 -2.12
N ILE A 215 5.36 -17.91 -2.83
CA ILE A 215 6.55 -17.09 -3.03
C ILE A 215 6.68 -16.76 -4.52
N GLU A 216 6.95 -15.49 -4.82
CA GLU A 216 7.31 -15.04 -6.17
C GLU A 216 8.55 -14.15 -6.10
N ILE A 217 9.51 -14.42 -6.97
CA ILE A 217 10.70 -13.59 -7.20
C ILE A 217 10.65 -13.12 -8.64
N THR A 218 10.47 -11.81 -8.84
CA THR A 218 10.40 -11.15 -10.14
C THR A 218 11.69 -10.38 -10.41
N VAL A 219 12.25 -10.51 -11.60
CA VAL A 219 13.43 -9.78 -12.06
C VAL A 219 13.01 -8.50 -12.77
N LYS A 220 13.69 -7.40 -12.49
CA LYS A 220 13.55 -6.13 -13.22
C LYS A 220 14.36 -6.24 -14.51
N THR A 221 13.67 -6.46 -15.62
CA THR A 221 14.29 -6.77 -16.92
C THR A 221 14.52 -5.53 -17.79
N ALA A 222 15.57 -5.55 -18.60
CA ALA A 222 15.97 -4.41 -19.44
C ALA A 222 15.00 -4.12 -20.59
N ASP A 223 14.38 -5.17 -21.15
CA ASP A 223 13.38 -5.06 -22.21
C ASP A 223 11.97 -4.73 -21.68
N GLY A 224 11.83 -4.71 -20.35
CA GLY A 224 10.58 -4.52 -19.66
C GLY A 224 9.65 -5.73 -19.69
N THR A 225 10.05 -6.91 -20.18
CA THR A 225 9.19 -8.11 -20.15
C THR A 225 9.21 -8.72 -18.75
N PRO A 226 8.06 -8.93 -18.07
CA PRO A 226 8.05 -9.55 -16.75
C PRO A 226 8.67 -10.96 -16.76
N ALA A 227 9.66 -11.19 -15.90
CA ALA A 227 10.27 -12.50 -15.70
C ALA A 227 10.23 -12.86 -14.22
N SER A 228 9.60 -13.98 -13.86
CA SER A 228 9.49 -14.42 -12.47
C SER A 228 9.52 -15.94 -12.30
N ILE A 229 9.98 -16.37 -11.13
CA ILE A 229 9.79 -17.74 -10.61
C ILE A 229 8.77 -17.72 -9.48
N ARG A 230 8.01 -18.80 -9.37
CA ARG A 230 6.94 -18.98 -8.38
C ARG A 230 7.05 -20.39 -7.80
N PHE A 231 6.91 -20.48 -6.49
CA PHE A 231 6.99 -21.73 -5.72
C PHE A 231 6.33 -21.53 -4.36
N ARG A 232 6.08 -22.62 -3.64
CA ARG A 232 5.60 -22.60 -2.27
C ARG A 232 6.73 -22.84 -1.28
N SER A 233 6.56 -22.35 -0.06
CA SER A 233 7.59 -22.49 0.98
C SER A 233 7.91 -23.94 1.34
N ASP A 234 6.93 -24.84 1.17
CA ASP A 234 7.00 -26.28 1.41
C ASP A 234 7.41 -27.10 0.16
N ASP A 235 7.63 -26.45 -0.99
CA ASP A 235 8.15 -27.14 -2.17
C ASP A 235 9.56 -27.68 -1.89
N ALA A 236 9.86 -28.87 -2.40
CA ALA A 236 11.16 -29.52 -2.21
C ALA A 236 12.32 -28.77 -2.88
N SER A 237 12.06 -28.01 -3.93
CA SER A 237 13.06 -27.29 -4.73
C SER A 237 12.57 -25.91 -5.16
N ILE A 238 13.50 -24.97 -5.35
CA ILE A 238 13.21 -23.66 -5.93
C ILE A 238 13.45 -23.72 -7.45
N PRO A 239 12.49 -23.33 -8.30
CA PRO A 239 12.71 -23.22 -9.74
C PRO A 239 13.77 -22.17 -10.07
N ALA A 240 14.60 -22.43 -11.09
CA ALA A 240 15.59 -21.47 -11.55
C ALA A 240 14.97 -20.37 -12.42
N ILE A 241 15.51 -19.15 -12.32
CA ILE A 241 15.24 -18.07 -13.28
C ILE A 241 15.70 -18.52 -14.68
N ASP A 242 14.97 -18.10 -15.71
CA ASP A 242 15.36 -18.39 -17.09
C ASP A 242 16.70 -17.70 -17.43
N ALA A 243 17.64 -18.45 -18.00
CA ALA A 243 19.00 -17.97 -18.32
C ALA A 243 19.05 -16.88 -19.41
N SER A 244 17.96 -16.72 -20.18
CA SER A 244 17.85 -15.68 -21.21
C SER A 244 17.52 -14.29 -20.63
N VAL A 245 17.09 -14.22 -19.36
CA VAL A 245 16.70 -12.96 -18.72
C VAL A 245 17.85 -11.96 -18.69
N LYS A 246 17.58 -10.76 -19.18
CA LYS A 246 18.50 -9.62 -19.13
C LYS A 246 18.07 -8.68 -18.02
N VAL A 247 18.87 -8.59 -16.96
CA VAL A 247 18.63 -7.69 -15.83
C VAL A 247 18.81 -6.24 -16.30
N ALA A 248 17.92 -5.36 -15.87
CA ALA A 248 18.02 -3.93 -16.16
C ALA A 248 19.15 -3.26 -15.36
N ASP A 249 19.70 -2.16 -15.90
CA ASP A 249 20.56 -1.25 -15.12
C ASP A 249 19.68 -0.45 -14.14
N VAL A 250 19.42 -1.03 -12.97
CA VAL A 250 18.67 -0.35 -11.90
C VAL A 250 19.54 0.78 -11.33
N PRO A 251 19.05 2.03 -11.30
CA PRO A 251 19.75 3.11 -10.62
C PRO A 251 19.99 2.78 -9.15
N ALA A 252 21.13 3.20 -8.62
CA ALA A 252 21.42 3.08 -7.20
C ALA A 252 20.35 3.80 -6.34
N PRO A 253 20.13 3.35 -5.09
CA PRO A 253 19.08 3.89 -4.22
C PRO A 253 19.18 5.40 -3.96
N ASP A 254 20.39 5.94 -3.92
CA ASP A 254 20.65 7.37 -3.73
C ASP A 254 20.16 8.23 -4.91
N VAL A 255 20.24 7.72 -6.14
CA VAL A 255 19.70 8.37 -7.35
C VAL A 255 18.16 8.43 -7.29
N VAL A 256 17.53 7.38 -6.76
CA VAL A 256 16.08 7.34 -6.52
C VAL A 256 15.70 8.31 -5.40
N ALA A 257 16.44 8.31 -4.29
CA ALA A 257 16.25 9.23 -3.18
C ALA A 257 16.41 10.70 -3.59
N ASP A 258 17.38 11.02 -4.46
CA ASP A 258 17.59 12.38 -4.99
C ASP A 258 16.36 12.90 -5.75
N LEU A 259 15.70 12.08 -6.56
CA LEU A 259 14.46 12.49 -7.24
C LEU A 259 13.37 12.88 -6.23
N PHE A 260 13.15 12.05 -5.22
CA PHE A 260 12.12 12.30 -4.22
C PHE A 260 12.48 13.45 -3.27
N LYS A 261 13.76 13.66 -3.01
CA LYS A 261 14.24 14.88 -2.35
C LYS A 261 13.92 16.12 -3.19
N ARG A 262 14.21 16.12 -4.49
CA ARG A 262 13.89 17.25 -5.38
C ARG A 262 12.39 17.51 -5.47
N LEU A 263 11.55 16.47 -5.47
CA LEU A 263 10.09 16.61 -5.37
C LEU A 263 9.70 17.32 -4.06
N THR A 264 10.23 16.85 -2.94
CA THR A 264 10.01 17.46 -1.62
C THR A 264 10.47 18.91 -1.58
N ASP A 265 11.64 19.23 -2.13
CA ASP A 265 12.17 20.60 -2.20
C ASP A 265 11.25 21.52 -3.03
N CYS A 266 10.71 21.05 -4.16
CA CYS A 266 9.74 21.81 -4.95
C CYS A 266 8.45 22.12 -4.17
N TYR A 267 7.87 21.14 -3.49
CA TYR A 267 6.64 21.32 -2.71
C TYR A 267 6.87 21.99 -1.35
N GLY A 268 8.11 22.11 -0.90
CA GLY A 268 8.50 22.96 0.22
C GLY A 268 8.38 24.46 -0.08
N LEU A 269 8.36 24.85 -1.37
CA LEU A 269 8.17 26.24 -1.77
C LEU A 269 6.72 26.69 -1.58
N PRO A 270 6.46 27.95 -1.18
CA PRO A 270 5.13 28.54 -1.21
C PRO A 270 4.51 28.53 -2.62
N LEU A 271 3.17 28.47 -2.72
CA LEU A 271 2.47 28.34 -4.01
C LEU A 271 2.83 29.49 -4.97
N THR A 272 2.89 30.72 -4.47
CA THR A 272 3.26 31.93 -5.26
C THR A 272 4.68 31.87 -5.83
N GLN A 273 5.56 31.05 -5.25
CA GLN A 273 6.90 30.80 -5.77
C GLN A 273 6.93 29.66 -6.78
N ARG A 274 6.07 28.63 -6.61
CA ARG A 274 5.99 27.50 -7.53
C ARG A 274 5.41 27.91 -8.88
N VAL A 275 4.28 28.64 -8.87
CA VAL A 275 3.50 28.95 -10.07
C VAL A 275 3.16 30.44 -10.18
N SER A 276 3.29 31.00 -11.39
CA SER A 276 3.16 32.45 -11.61
C SER A 276 1.73 32.99 -11.59
N THR A 277 0.72 32.11 -11.67
CA THR A 277 -0.70 32.51 -11.66
C THR A 277 -1.33 32.50 -10.26
N ALA A 278 -0.58 32.12 -9.23
CA ALA A 278 -1.07 32.15 -7.86
C ALA A 278 -1.05 33.58 -7.31
N SER A 279 -2.17 33.99 -6.69
CA SER A 279 -2.29 35.28 -6.00
C SER A 279 -1.89 35.23 -4.53
N ASP A 280 -1.89 34.05 -3.93
CA ASP A 280 -1.62 33.79 -2.52
C ASP A 280 -1.15 32.35 -2.29
N ASP A 281 -0.64 32.05 -1.10
CA ASP A 281 -0.04 30.75 -0.78
C ASP A 281 -1.02 29.69 -0.26
N ALA A 282 -2.25 30.08 0.09
CA ALA A 282 -3.24 29.18 0.70
C ALA A 282 -4.28 28.65 -0.30
N GLY A 283 -4.49 29.37 -1.40
CA GLY A 283 -5.54 29.14 -2.38
C GLY A 283 -5.19 28.10 -3.44
N THR A 284 -5.77 28.29 -4.63
CA THR A 284 -5.50 27.45 -5.79
C THR A 284 -5.25 28.31 -7.01
N ALA A 285 -4.33 27.88 -7.87
CA ALA A 285 -4.05 28.48 -9.15
C ALA A 285 -4.58 27.63 -10.31
N VAL A 286 -4.72 28.26 -11.47
CA VAL A 286 -5.01 27.62 -12.75
C VAL A 286 -3.86 27.97 -13.70
N GLY A 287 -3.38 27.00 -14.48
CA GLY A 287 -2.26 27.20 -15.38
C GLY A 287 -1.76 25.90 -16.01
N GLY A 288 -0.89 26.05 -17.00
CA GLY A 288 -0.23 24.94 -17.69
C GLY A 288 1.28 24.88 -17.40
N PRO A 289 2.04 24.12 -18.21
CA PRO A 289 3.47 23.91 -17.98
C PRO A 289 4.30 25.20 -17.91
N ALA A 290 3.95 26.19 -18.73
CA ALA A 290 4.64 27.48 -18.79
C ALA A 290 4.49 28.32 -17.51
N GLN A 291 3.48 28.03 -16.68
CA GLN A 291 3.23 28.75 -15.43
C GLN A 291 4.01 28.16 -14.25
N VAL A 292 4.70 27.02 -14.41
CA VAL A 292 5.62 26.49 -13.40
C VAL A 292 6.97 27.22 -13.55
N VAL A 293 7.28 28.07 -12.58
CA VAL A 293 8.40 29.03 -12.68
C VAL A 293 9.56 28.73 -11.75
N ALA A 294 9.32 28.06 -10.60
CA ALA A 294 10.40 27.68 -9.70
C ALA A 294 11.38 26.70 -10.35
N SER A 295 12.68 27.01 -10.32
CA SER A 295 13.74 26.14 -10.86
C SER A 295 13.73 24.75 -10.21
N ALA A 296 13.50 24.67 -8.90
CA ALA A 296 13.39 23.41 -8.17
C ALA A 296 12.25 22.51 -8.70
N CYS A 297 11.14 23.11 -9.14
CA CYS A 297 10.00 22.39 -9.71
C CYS A 297 10.21 22.04 -11.19
N ARG A 298 10.76 22.97 -11.97
CA ARG A 298 11.09 22.73 -13.38
C ARG A 298 12.13 21.62 -13.54
N GLY A 299 13.13 21.59 -12.66
CA GLY A 299 14.22 20.62 -12.65
C GLY A 299 13.82 19.16 -12.39
N LEU A 300 12.54 18.89 -12.12
CA LEU A 300 11.97 17.56 -12.00
C LEU A 300 11.76 16.89 -13.35
N PHE A 301 11.46 17.67 -14.40
CA PHE A 301 10.98 17.18 -15.68
C PHE A 301 12.10 17.06 -16.71
N LEU A 302 11.88 16.25 -17.75
CA LEU A 302 12.86 16.07 -18.82
C LEU A 302 13.20 17.44 -19.46
N GLY A 303 14.49 17.71 -19.63
CA GLY A 303 14.98 19.00 -20.16
C GLY A 303 14.67 20.22 -19.28
N ASP A 304 14.34 20.02 -18.00
CA ASP A 304 13.87 21.06 -17.08
C ASP A 304 12.63 21.81 -17.61
N ASP A 305 11.82 21.08 -18.38
CA ASP A 305 10.62 21.58 -19.01
C ASP A 305 9.40 20.71 -18.64
N PRO A 306 8.48 21.24 -17.81
CA PRO A 306 7.24 20.56 -17.44
C PRO A 306 6.35 20.19 -18.64
N SER A 307 6.54 20.78 -19.82
CA SER A 307 5.76 20.46 -21.02
C SER A 307 6.06 19.06 -21.58
N THR A 308 7.23 18.52 -21.24
CA THR A 308 7.70 17.19 -21.67
C THR A 308 7.02 16.03 -20.94
N PHE A 309 6.39 16.30 -19.80
CA PHE A 309 5.65 15.29 -19.06
C PHE A 309 4.28 15.07 -19.69
N TYR A 310 3.97 13.82 -20.01
CA TYR A 310 2.66 13.45 -20.53
C TYR A 310 2.13 12.19 -19.85
N SER A 311 0.96 12.31 -19.22
CA SER A 311 0.32 11.21 -18.53
C SER A 311 -1.19 11.30 -18.67
N ASN A 312 -1.82 10.20 -19.10
CA ASN A 312 -3.27 10.06 -19.16
C ASN A 312 -3.98 11.21 -19.90
N GLY A 313 -3.44 11.66 -21.03
CA GLY A 313 -4.03 12.74 -21.84
C GLY A 313 -3.66 14.14 -21.39
N ALA A 314 -2.88 14.30 -20.32
CA ALA A 314 -2.57 15.59 -19.72
C ALA A 314 -1.07 15.86 -19.59
N THR A 315 -0.70 17.12 -19.81
CA THR A 315 0.59 17.69 -19.38
C THR A 315 0.49 18.24 -17.96
N VAL A 316 1.61 18.71 -17.41
CA VAL A 316 1.63 19.40 -16.11
C VAL A 316 0.70 20.61 -16.14
N GLY A 317 -0.21 20.71 -15.18
CA GLY A 317 -1.17 21.80 -15.14
C GLY A 317 -2.35 21.55 -14.21
N ARG A 318 -3.17 22.58 -14.06
CA ARG A 318 -4.47 22.51 -13.40
C ARG A 318 -5.46 23.44 -14.10
N SER A 319 -6.57 22.89 -14.57
CA SER A 319 -7.73 23.64 -15.08
C SER A 319 -8.65 24.12 -13.95
N ALA A 320 -9.63 24.97 -14.27
CA ALA A 320 -10.66 25.39 -13.32
C ALA A 320 -11.49 24.21 -12.76
N THR A 321 -11.64 23.14 -13.55
CA THR A 321 -12.31 21.88 -13.18
C THR A 321 -11.35 20.86 -12.55
N ASN A 322 -10.15 21.30 -12.15
CA ASN A 322 -9.11 20.46 -11.55
C ASN A 322 -8.55 19.34 -12.44
N THR A 323 -8.58 19.54 -13.75
CA THR A 323 -7.98 18.62 -14.73
C THR A 323 -6.53 18.98 -14.98
N GLY A 324 -5.64 17.99 -15.10
CA GLY A 324 -4.22 18.18 -15.43
C GLY A 324 -3.31 17.24 -14.64
N ALA A 325 -2.12 16.97 -15.17
CA ALA A 325 -1.12 16.20 -14.42
C ALA A 325 -0.45 17.09 -13.37
N PHE A 326 -0.10 16.53 -12.21
CA PHE A 326 0.48 17.30 -11.11
C PHE A 326 -0.35 18.54 -10.72
N ALA A 327 -1.69 18.44 -10.77
CA ALA A 327 -2.58 19.54 -10.41
C ALA A 327 -2.35 20.05 -8.98
N SER A 328 -1.77 19.22 -8.10
CA SER A 328 -1.31 19.58 -6.75
C SER A 328 -0.23 20.65 -6.72
N LEU A 329 0.63 20.78 -7.75
CA LEU A 329 1.62 21.86 -7.83
C LEU A 329 0.96 23.25 -7.76
N PHE A 330 -0.29 23.36 -8.23
CA PHE A 330 -1.09 24.57 -8.31
C PHE A 330 -2.00 24.77 -7.08
N ARG A 331 -1.76 24.06 -5.97
CA ARG A 331 -2.60 24.14 -4.75
C ARG A 331 -1.77 24.49 -3.52
N GLY A 332 -2.23 25.45 -2.73
CA GLY A 332 -1.59 25.86 -1.48
C GLY A 332 -1.59 24.73 -0.44
N GLY A 333 -2.69 23.98 -0.37
CA GLY A 333 -2.83 22.82 0.53
C GLY A 333 -1.88 21.64 0.24
N ALA A 334 -1.13 21.65 -0.86
CA ALA A 334 -0.09 20.64 -1.12
C ALA A 334 1.30 21.07 -0.63
N THR A 335 1.45 22.30 -0.12
CA THR A 335 2.73 22.81 0.39
C THR A 335 3.17 22.01 1.61
N GLY A 336 4.44 21.60 1.62
CA GLY A 336 5.02 20.77 2.69
C GLY A 336 4.81 19.26 2.52
N LEU A 337 4.25 18.81 1.40
CA LEU A 337 4.20 17.39 1.06
C LEU A 337 5.62 16.83 0.93
N GLN A 338 5.86 15.63 1.47
CA GLN A 338 7.14 14.94 1.42
C GLN A 338 7.02 13.66 0.60
N TRP A 339 8.08 13.30 -0.13
CA TRP A 339 8.17 12.05 -0.87
C TRP A 339 9.30 11.20 -0.30
N ASP A 340 8.98 9.95 0.01
CA ASP A 340 9.95 8.98 0.51
C ASP A 340 9.60 7.55 0.04
N GLN A 341 10.38 6.58 0.51
CA GLN A 341 10.20 5.15 0.21
C GLN A 341 10.12 4.84 -1.29
N GLY A 342 10.92 5.55 -2.09
CA GLY A 342 11.05 5.35 -3.51
C GLY A 342 11.62 3.97 -3.87
N ASN A 343 11.00 3.27 -4.81
CA ASN A 343 11.52 2.03 -5.35
C ASN A 343 11.29 1.93 -6.86
N VAL A 344 12.27 1.40 -7.60
CA VAL A 344 12.09 1.03 -9.01
C VAL A 344 11.29 -0.27 -9.06
N GLU A 345 10.13 -0.26 -9.71
CA GLU A 345 9.27 -1.44 -9.77
C GLU A 345 9.53 -2.27 -11.03
N PHE A 346 9.59 -1.62 -12.19
CA PHE A 346 9.90 -2.26 -13.48
C PHE A 346 10.29 -1.22 -14.54
N PHE A 347 10.80 -1.72 -15.66
CA PHE A 347 11.12 -0.94 -16.85
C PHE A 347 10.07 -1.16 -17.93
N ARG A 348 9.85 -0.13 -18.74
CA ARG A 348 9.08 -0.19 -19.98
C ARG A 348 10.03 -0.48 -21.14
N ALA A 349 9.49 -1.00 -22.24
CA ALA A 349 10.26 -1.31 -23.45
C ALA A 349 11.01 -0.10 -24.04
N ASN A 350 10.59 1.12 -23.74
CA ASN A 350 11.26 2.35 -24.16
C ASN A 350 12.40 2.81 -23.23
N GLY A 351 12.74 2.02 -22.20
CA GLY A 351 13.76 2.32 -21.20
C GLY A 351 13.30 3.19 -20.03
N ASP A 352 12.04 3.65 -20.02
CA ASP A 352 11.50 4.39 -18.88
C ASP A 352 11.23 3.46 -17.70
N MET A 353 11.48 3.96 -16.50
CA MET A 353 11.19 3.27 -15.25
C MET A 353 9.82 3.65 -14.72
N VAL A 354 9.16 2.69 -14.08
CA VAL A 354 8.04 2.94 -13.18
C VAL A 354 8.55 2.85 -11.75
N LEU A 355 8.36 3.93 -11.00
CA LEU A 355 8.72 4.03 -9.59
C LEU A 355 7.47 3.97 -8.73
N SER A 356 7.52 3.26 -7.61
CA SER A 356 6.56 3.43 -6.51
C SER A 356 7.14 4.39 -5.47
N TYR A 357 6.26 5.09 -4.74
CA TYR A 357 6.66 6.00 -3.67
C TYR A 357 5.54 6.18 -2.66
N ARG A 358 5.90 6.76 -1.51
CA ARG A 358 4.96 7.26 -0.51
C ARG A 358 5.02 8.79 -0.45
N THR A 359 3.85 9.42 -0.34
CA THR A 359 3.75 10.82 0.06
C THR A 359 3.37 10.92 1.52
N LYS A 360 3.91 11.93 2.22
CA LYS A 360 3.54 12.27 3.59
C LYS A 360 3.20 13.76 3.70
N ASP A 361 1.99 14.09 4.14
CA ASP A 361 1.61 15.50 4.35
C ASP A 361 2.11 16.05 5.69
N ALA A 362 1.89 17.35 5.93
CA ALA A 362 2.33 18.02 7.16
C ALA A 362 1.63 17.50 8.43
N GLN A 363 0.51 16.79 8.29
CA GLN A 363 -0.23 16.16 9.38
C GLN A 363 0.19 14.70 9.59
N GLY A 364 1.13 14.20 8.78
CA GLY A 364 1.66 12.84 8.87
C GLY A 364 0.85 11.80 8.10
N ASN A 365 -0.14 12.20 7.31
CA ASN A 365 -0.94 11.27 6.52
C ASN A 365 -0.16 10.78 5.31
N THR A 366 -0.39 9.52 4.98
CA THR A 366 0.37 8.82 3.96
C THR A 366 -0.50 8.32 2.83
N ALA A 367 0.05 8.31 1.61
CA ALA A 367 -0.54 7.69 0.44
C ALA A 367 0.56 7.07 -0.43
N PHE A 368 0.21 6.04 -1.22
CA PHE A 368 1.14 5.32 -2.08
C PHE A 368 0.73 5.44 -3.55
N GLU A 369 1.67 5.80 -4.40
CA GLU A 369 1.41 6.04 -5.82
C GLU A 369 2.57 5.52 -6.68
N THR A 370 2.40 5.62 -8.00
CA THR A 370 3.45 5.32 -8.98
C THR A 370 3.67 6.47 -9.94
N LEU A 371 4.89 6.62 -10.45
CA LEU A 371 5.23 7.60 -11.49
C LEU A 371 6.21 7.04 -12.51
N GLY A 372 6.25 7.65 -13.69
CA GLY A 372 7.20 7.32 -14.75
C GLY A 372 8.40 8.25 -14.76
N ALA A 373 9.60 7.70 -14.78
CA ALA A 373 10.86 8.44 -14.79
C ALA A 373 11.87 7.88 -15.81
N ARG A 374 12.80 8.73 -16.23
CA ARG A 374 13.93 8.39 -17.11
C ARG A 374 15.24 8.82 -16.48
N LYS A 375 16.28 7.99 -16.56
CA LYS A 375 17.65 8.33 -16.16
C LYS A 375 18.31 9.13 -17.30
N VAL A 376 18.73 10.35 -17.01
CA VAL A 376 19.44 11.26 -17.94
C VAL A 376 20.58 11.89 -17.16
N ASP A 377 21.81 11.74 -17.66
CA ASP A 377 23.03 12.28 -17.04
C ASP A 377 23.16 11.94 -15.55
N GLY A 378 22.88 10.68 -15.20
CA GLY A 378 22.94 10.18 -13.82
C GLY A 378 21.80 10.60 -12.90
N LYS A 379 20.82 11.37 -13.39
CA LYS A 379 19.66 11.83 -12.62
C LYS A 379 18.37 11.25 -13.16
N LEU A 380 17.40 11.01 -12.28
CA LEU A 380 16.04 10.71 -12.72
C LEU A 380 15.27 12.00 -13.04
N LYS A 381 14.49 11.95 -14.12
CA LYS A 381 13.59 13.00 -14.60
C LYS A 381 12.20 12.41 -14.87
N LEU A 382 11.16 13.14 -14.50
CA LEU A 382 9.77 12.74 -14.69
C LEU A 382 9.38 12.85 -16.17
N VAL A 383 8.74 11.79 -16.69
CA VAL A 383 8.29 11.72 -18.11
C VAL A 383 6.80 11.36 -18.25
N GLY A 384 6.21 10.73 -17.24
CA GLY A 384 4.81 10.28 -17.26
C GLY A 384 4.65 8.87 -17.81
N ASN A 385 3.44 8.53 -18.27
CA ASN A 385 3.12 7.19 -18.79
C ASN A 385 2.87 7.16 -20.30
N GLY A 386 2.85 8.30 -20.98
CA GLY A 386 2.66 8.35 -22.43
C GLY A 386 1.23 8.07 -22.90
N TYR A 387 0.29 7.77 -22.00
CA TYR A 387 -1.05 7.31 -22.38
C TYR A 387 -2.03 8.44 -22.61
N ALA A 388 -3.00 8.20 -23.50
CA ALA A 388 -4.05 9.16 -23.85
C ALA A 388 -5.17 9.21 -22.81
N TYR A 389 -5.44 8.09 -22.12
CA TYR A 389 -6.53 7.97 -21.16
C TYR A 389 -6.05 7.39 -19.83
N ARG A 390 -6.69 7.85 -18.75
CA ARG A 390 -6.48 7.25 -17.43
C ARG A 390 -7.20 5.91 -17.37
N ALA A 391 -6.47 4.89 -16.95
CA ALA A 391 -7.04 3.63 -16.50
C ALA A 391 -6.12 3.00 -15.47
N THR A 392 -6.69 2.48 -14.39
CA THR A 392 -5.94 1.71 -13.39
C THR A 392 -6.53 0.31 -13.28
N VAL A 393 -5.64 -0.66 -13.04
CA VAL A 393 -6.02 -2.02 -12.69
C VAL A 393 -5.23 -2.35 -11.43
N GLN A 394 -5.94 -2.64 -10.35
CA GLN A 394 -5.34 -2.89 -9.04
C GLN A 394 -5.88 -4.21 -8.48
N PRO A 395 -5.02 -5.06 -7.88
CA PRO A 395 -5.49 -6.18 -7.08
C PRO A 395 -6.43 -5.68 -5.99
N TYR A 396 -7.55 -6.38 -5.80
CA TYR A 396 -8.63 -5.92 -4.95
C TYR A 396 -9.04 -7.03 -3.99
N GLU A 397 -8.88 -6.76 -2.70
CA GLU A 397 -9.15 -7.65 -1.60
C GLU A 397 -10.29 -7.09 -0.76
N GLN A 398 -11.30 -7.90 -0.50
CA GLN A 398 -12.54 -7.44 0.08
C GLN A 398 -13.04 -8.34 1.19
N GLN A 399 -13.49 -7.73 2.28
CA GLN A 399 -14.47 -8.32 3.17
C GLN A 399 -15.80 -7.61 2.98
N ARG A 400 -16.82 -8.37 2.60
CA ARG A 400 -18.22 -7.94 2.53
C ARG A 400 -18.90 -8.27 3.83
N ASP A 401 -19.39 -7.24 4.52
CA ASP A 401 -20.08 -7.32 5.79
C ASP A 401 -21.55 -6.96 5.58
N LEU A 402 -22.40 -7.98 5.53
CA LEU A 402 -23.82 -7.85 5.24
C LEU A 402 -24.62 -7.74 6.53
N LEU A 403 -24.88 -6.51 6.98
CA LEU A 403 -25.41 -6.24 8.32
C LEU A 403 -26.77 -6.88 8.58
N ASN A 404 -27.63 -6.92 7.55
CA ASN A 404 -28.98 -7.47 7.62
C ASN A 404 -29.06 -8.95 7.21
N THR A 405 -27.95 -9.54 6.73
CA THR A 405 -27.85 -10.96 6.35
C THR A 405 -26.46 -11.52 6.65
N PRO A 406 -26.01 -11.49 7.93
CA PRO A 406 -24.61 -11.72 8.28
C PRO A 406 -24.10 -13.14 7.96
N ALA A 407 -24.99 -14.13 7.84
CA ALA A 407 -24.63 -15.48 7.41
C ALA A 407 -24.01 -15.52 6.00
N PHE A 408 -24.29 -14.52 5.16
CA PHE A 408 -23.78 -14.39 3.80
C PHE A 408 -22.64 -13.39 3.64
N SER A 409 -22.13 -12.82 4.75
CA SER A 409 -20.88 -12.05 4.73
C SER A 409 -19.77 -12.92 4.16
N ASN A 410 -18.92 -12.33 3.31
CA ASN A 410 -17.95 -13.09 2.51
C ASN A 410 -16.64 -12.33 2.31
N TYR A 411 -15.57 -13.10 2.08
CA TYR A 411 -14.33 -12.62 1.49
C TYR A 411 -14.46 -12.65 -0.04
N GLY A 412 -13.82 -11.69 -0.70
CA GLY A 412 -13.72 -11.64 -2.16
C GLY A 412 -12.34 -11.13 -2.57
N THR A 413 -11.83 -11.68 -3.67
CA THR A 413 -10.55 -11.29 -4.25
C THR A 413 -10.64 -11.17 -5.76
N GLY A 414 -9.88 -10.25 -6.36
CA GLY A 414 -9.82 -10.06 -7.80
C GLY A 414 -9.11 -8.75 -8.18
N TYR A 415 -9.69 -8.02 -9.12
CA TYR A 415 -9.11 -6.79 -9.64
C TYR A 415 -10.16 -5.69 -9.78
N ASP A 416 -9.89 -4.50 -9.23
CA ASP A 416 -10.65 -3.30 -9.55
C ASP A 416 -10.06 -2.66 -10.82
N VAL A 417 -10.95 -2.32 -11.76
CA VAL A 417 -10.60 -1.73 -13.04
C VAL A 417 -11.30 -0.39 -13.14
N VAL A 418 -10.53 0.68 -12.90
CA VAL A 418 -11.06 2.03 -12.83
C VAL A 418 -10.73 2.77 -14.10
N ILE A 419 -11.75 2.96 -14.93
CA ILE A 419 -11.70 3.78 -16.14
C ILE A 419 -12.68 4.94 -15.92
N PRO A 420 -12.25 6.22 -15.94
CA PRO A 420 -13.17 7.34 -15.79
C PRO A 420 -14.26 7.34 -16.85
N ASN A 421 -15.49 7.63 -16.44
CA ASN A 421 -16.62 7.79 -17.34
C ASN A 421 -16.60 9.20 -17.94
N LEU A 422 -15.76 9.41 -18.95
CA LEU A 422 -15.54 10.72 -19.55
C LEU A 422 -16.73 11.14 -20.42
N THR A 423 -17.10 12.41 -20.32
CA THR A 423 -18.15 13.04 -21.13
C THR A 423 -17.62 14.24 -21.92
N ASP A 424 -18.26 14.55 -23.04
CA ASP A 424 -18.04 15.79 -23.79
C ASP A 424 -18.66 16.99 -23.08
N SER A 425 -18.53 18.19 -23.66
CA SER A 425 -19.12 19.41 -23.10
C SER A 425 -20.65 19.41 -23.00
N ASN A 426 -21.32 18.51 -23.71
CA ASN A 426 -22.77 18.33 -23.69
C ASN A 426 -23.20 17.22 -22.72
N GLY A 427 -22.26 16.58 -22.04
CA GLY A 427 -22.52 15.46 -21.14
C GLY A 427 -22.69 14.11 -21.84
N ASN A 428 -22.39 14.00 -23.13
CA ASN A 428 -22.44 12.72 -23.85
C ASN A 428 -21.18 11.90 -23.56
N PRO A 429 -21.28 10.56 -23.43
CA PRO A 429 -20.10 9.71 -23.24
C PRO A 429 -19.08 9.84 -24.37
N ILE A 430 -17.79 9.97 -24.02
CA ILE A 430 -16.69 9.95 -25.01
C ILE A 430 -16.46 8.55 -25.56
N PHE A 431 -16.65 7.52 -24.73
CA PHE A 431 -16.45 6.13 -25.10
C PHE A 431 -17.78 5.43 -25.37
N GLN A 432 -17.80 4.59 -26.39
CA GLN A 432 -18.84 3.60 -26.58
C GLN A 432 -18.66 2.43 -25.60
N LYS A 433 -17.41 1.97 -25.47
CA LYS A 433 -16.99 0.90 -24.54
C LYS A 433 -15.48 0.94 -24.34
N ALA A 434 -15.00 0.24 -23.33
CA ALA A 434 -13.61 -0.19 -23.22
C ALA A 434 -13.56 -1.72 -23.11
N VAL A 435 -12.60 -2.36 -23.77
CA VAL A 435 -12.34 -3.80 -23.66
C VAL A 435 -11.00 -3.97 -22.96
N VAL A 436 -11.04 -4.64 -21.81
CA VAL A 436 -9.87 -4.90 -20.97
C VAL A 436 -9.52 -6.37 -21.07
N THR A 437 -8.31 -6.68 -21.53
CA THR A 437 -7.80 -8.05 -21.63
C THR A 437 -6.83 -8.30 -20.49
N ALA A 438 -7.15 -9.27 -19.65
CA ALA A 438 -6.32 -9.71 -18.55
C ALA A 438 -5.06 -10.43 -19.04
N PRO A 439 -3.99 -10.51 -18.22
CA PRO A 439 -2.74 -11.21 -18.58
C PRO A 439 -2.93 -12.68 -18.97
N TRP A 440 -4.00 -13.32 -18.49
CA TRP A 440 -4.38 -14.70 -18.78
C TRP A 440 -5.43 -14.82 -19.90
N GLY A 441 -5.71 -13.74 -20.64
CA GLY A 441 -6.53 -13.74 -21.84
C GLY A 441 -8.04 -13.49 -21.64
N THR A 442 -8.53 -13.40 -20.40
CA THR A 442 -9.94 -13.03 -20.17
C THR A 442 -10.22 -11.62 -20.67
N GLN A 443 -11.25 -11.47 -21.50
CA GLN A 443 -11.73 -10.17 -21.96
C GLN A 443 -12.91 -9.69 -21.12
N LEU A 444 -12.84 -8.43 -20.73
CA LEU A 444 -13.81 -7.74 -19.88
C LEU A 444 -14.32 -6.51 -20.61
N THR A 445 -15.63 -6.38 -20.78
CA THR A 445 -16.23 -5.20 -21.43
C THR A 445 -16.73 -4.22 -20.38
N PHE A 446 -16.37 -2.96 -20.56
CA PHE A 446 -16.81 -1.84 -19.73
C PHE A 446 -17.62 -0.86 -20.57
N LEU A 447 -18.75 -0.41 -20.03
CA LEU A 447 -19.71 0.46 -20.70
C LEU A 447 -19.88 1.77 -19.91
N PRO A 448 -20.13 2.90 -20.60
CA PRO A 448 -20.54 4.13 -19.93
C PRO A 448 -21.91 3.96 -19.30
N SER A 449 -22.13 4.58 -18.14
CA SER A 449 -23.44 4.59 -17.49
C SER A 449 -23.68 5.89 -16.74
N VAL A 450 -24.88 6.43 -16.90
CA VAL A 450 -25.33 7.62 -16.17
C VAL A 450 -25.25 7.37 -14.67
N GLY A 451 -24.85 8.39 -13.91
CA GLY A 451 -24.75 8.34 -12.44
C GLY A 451 -23.44 7.77 -11.89
N TYR A 452 -22.59 7.17 -12.74
CA TYR A 452 -21.31 6.61 -12.31
C TYR A 452 -20.13 7.43 -12.82
N SER A 453 -19.16 7.66 -11.94
CA SER A 453 -17.91 8.37 -12.25
C SER A 453 -16.90 7.53 -13.04
N THR A 454 -17.14 6.22 -13.13
CA THR A 454 -16.31 5.24 -13.82
C THR A 454 -17.15 4.38 -14.75
N LEU A 455 -16.53 3.87 -15.83
CA LEU A 455 -17.15 2.83 -16.65
C LEU A 455 -17.41 1.59 -15.80
N ARG A 456 -18.45 0.85 -16.15
CA ARG A 456 -18.93 -0.31 -15.38
C ARG A 456 -18.94 -1.57 -16.23
N PHE A 457 -18.84 -2.75 -15.62
CA PHE A 457 -18.91 -3.99 -16.40
C PHE A 457 -20.21 -4.07 -17.19
N GLY A 458 -20.09 -4.39 -18.47
CA GLY A 458 -21.19 -4.84 -19.31
C GLY A 458 -21.21 -6.37 -19.33
N ARG A 459 -22.35 -6.96 -18.98
CA ARG A 459 -22.60 -8.38 -19.21
C ARG A 459 -22.70 -8.66 -20.73
N PRO A 460 -22.54 -9.91 -21.19
CA PRO A 460 -22.68 -10.26 -22.60
C PRO A 460 -24.02 -9.87 -23.23
N ASN A 461 -25.08 -9.77 -22.42
CA ASN A 461 -26.42 -9.32 -22.84
C ASN A 461 -26.56 -7.77 -22.90
N GLY A 462 -25.48 -7.02 -22.71
CA GLY A 462 -25.47 -5.55 -22.70
C GLY A 462 -25.91 -4.91 -21.38
N THR A 463 -26.30 -5.67 -20.36
CA THR A 463 -26.68 -5.12 -19.05
C THR A 463 -25.46 -4.59 -18.31
N VAL A 464 -25.50 -3.32 -17.91
CA VAL A 464 -24.47 -2.70 -17.08
C VAL A 464 -24.62 -3.12 -15.61
N THR A 465 -23.51 -3.46 -14.95
CA THR A 465 -23.47 -3.78 -13.51
C THR A 465 -23.16 -2.52 -12.68
N GLY A 466 -23.35 -2.60 -11.36
CA GLY A 466 -22.93 -1.53 -10.45
C GLY A 466 -21.43 -1.58 -10.08
N SER A 467 -20.65 -2.52 -10.61
CA SER A 467 -19.28 -2.78 -10.15
C SER A 467 -18.24 -2.45 -11.22
N SER A 468 -17.06 -1.99 -10.76
CA SER A 468 -15.81 -1.94 -11.52
C SER A 468 -14.84 -3.08 -11.14
N VAL A 469 -15.22 -3.92 -10.17
CA VAL A 469 -14.41 -5.04 -9.66
C VAL A 469 -14.75 -6.37 -10.33
N TYR A 470 -13.76 -6.99 -10.98
CA TYR A 470 -13.81 -8.37 -11.47
C TYR A 470 -13.30 -9.31 -10.38
N ARG A 471 -14.20 -10.07 -9.75
CA ARG A 471 -13.84 -10.99 -8.66
C ARG A 471 -13.41 -12.34 -9.23
N LEU A 472 -12.19 -12.75 -8.94
CA LEU A 472 -11.74 -14.09 -9.31
C LEU A 472 -12.35 -15.16 -8.42
N ARG A 473 -12.54 -14.86 -7.13
CA ARG A 473 -13.09 -15.80 -6.15
C ARG A 473 -13.81 -15.06 -5.01
N GLY A 474 -14.79 -15.70 -4.41
CA GLY A 474 -15.36 -15.33 -3.11
C GLY A 474 -15.73 -16.54 -2.27
N GLU A 475 -15.66 -16.38 -0.95
CA GLU A 475 -16.04 -17.41 0.03
C GLU A 475 -16.76 -16.78 1.22
N TYR A 476 -17.77 -17.46 1.74
CA TYR A 476 -18.41 -17.01 2.97
C TYR A 476 -17.42 -16.98 4.13
N VAL A 477 -17.55 -15.97 4.99
CA VAL A 477 -16.75 -15.85 6.22
C VAL A 477 -17.08 -17.03 7.14
N SER A 478 -18.36 -17.35 7.26
CA SER A 478 -18.85 -18.50 8.03
C SER A 478 -18.66 -19.79 7.24
N ALA A 479 -17.86 -20.72 7.78
CA ALA A 479 -17.67 -22.05 7.20
C ALA A 479 -18.94 -22.92 7.20
N SER A 480 -19.96 -22.56 7.99
CA SER A 480 -21.25 -23.26 8.01
C SER A 480 -22.19 -22.85 6.87
N THR A 481 -21.92 -21.74 6.19
CA THR A 481 -22.72 -21.27 5.05
C THR A 481 -22.26 -21.98 3.79
N GLY A 482 -23.10 -22.85 3.24
CA GLY A 482 -22.83 -23.56 1.98
C GLY A 482 -23.08 -22.70 0.73
N GLY A 483 -22.53 -23.15 -0.40
CA GLY A 483 -22.68 -22.49 -1.72
C GLY A 483 -21.64 -21.40 -1.98
N ASN A 484 -21.80 -20.67 -3.09
CA ASN A 484 -20.89 -19.59 -3.47
C ASN A 484 -21.54 -18.21 -3.28
N PRO A 485 -20.77 -17.17 -2.89
CA PRO A 485 -21.27 -15.80 -2.87
C PRO A 485 -21.82 -15.32 -4.22
N SER A 486 -21.25 -15.79 -5.35
CA SER A 486 -21.74 -15.48 -6.71
C SER A 486 -23.21 -15.86 -6.93
N ASP A 487 -23.67 -16.93 -6.27
CA ASP A 487 -25.03 -17.44 -6.42
C ASP A 487 -26.06 -16.54 -5.71
N LYS A 488 -25.63 -15.83 -4.66
CA LYS A 488 -26.47 -14.94 -3.85
C LYS A 488 -26.35 -13.47 -4.24
N GLU A 489 -25.21 -13.07 -4.80
CA GLU A 489 -24.91 -11.68 -5.18
C GLU A 489 -24.76 -11.52 -6.70
N SER A 490 -25.81 -11.88 -7.46
CA SER A 490 -25.81 -11.86 -8.94
C SER A 490 -25.59 -10.48 -9.57
N SER A 491 -25.69 -9.40 -8.78
CA SER A 491 -25.37 -8.03 -9.21
C SER A 491 -23.87 -7.76 -9.32
N LEU A 492 -23.02 -8.57 -8.66
CA LEU A 492 -21.57 -8.51 -8.73
C LEU A 492 -21.05 -9.26 -9.96
N THR A 493 -19.80 -9.00 -10.32
CA THR A 493 -19.12 -9.67 -11.44
C THR A 493 -18.06 -10.61 -10.89
N TYR A 494 -18.28 -11.91 -11.09
CA TYR A 494 -17.33 -12.98 -10.76
C TYR A 494 -16.78 -13.61 -12.05
N ALA A 495 -15.60 -14.22 -11.92
CA ALA A 495 -15.10 -15.16 -12.90
C ALA A 495 -16.02 -16.37 -12.98
N GLU A 496 -16.25 -16.88 -14.19
CA GLU A 496 -17.11 -18.03 -14.44
C GLU A 496 -16.33 -19.08 -15.27
N PRO A 497 -15.95 -20.23 -14.69
CA PRO A 497 -16.04 -20.55 -13.26
C PRO A 497 -15.11 -19.67 -12.41
N GLN A 498 -15.42 -19.55 -11.13
CA GLN A 498 -14.52 -18.90 -10.18
C GLN A 498 -13.19 -19.64 -10.09
N TYR A 499 -12.12 -18.89 -9.84
CA TYR A 499 -10.77 -19.42 -9.72
C TYR A 499 -10.60 -20.12 -8.37
N THR A 500 -9.73 -21.13 -8.34
CA THR A 500 -9.19 -21.73 -7.10
C THR A 500 -8.01 -20.92 -6.57
N ASP A 501 -7.66 -21.11 -5.30
CA ASP A 501 -6.49 -20.48 -4.69
C ASP A 501 -5.19 -20.86 -5.42
N ALA A 502 -5.07 -22.10 -5.89
CA ALA A 502 -3.94 -22.54 -6.70
C ALA A 502 -3.84 -21.80 -8.04
N GLN A 503 -4.98 -21.56 -8.71
CA GLN A 503 -5.01 -20.77 -9.96
C GLN A 503 -4.65 -19.30 -9.71
N ILE A 504 -5.15 -18.70 -8.63
CA ILE A 504 -4.81 -17.31 -8.25
C ILE A 504 -3.33 -17.21 -7.88
N ALA A 505 -2.81 -18.15 -7.09
CA ALA A 505 -1.38 -18.21 -6.75
C ALA A 505 -0.50 -18.38 -8.00
N GLY A 506 -1.03 -19.03 -9.03
CA GLY A 506 -0.42 -19.18 -10.35
C GLY A 506 -0.48 -17.94 -11.26
N LEU A 507 -1.05 -16.82 -10.81
CA LEU A 507 -0.94 -15.54 -11.53
C LEU A 507 0.39 -14.85 -11.21
N THR A 508 0.90 -14.05 -12.14
CA THR A 508 2.14 -13.26 -11.94
C THR A 508 1.84 -11.95 -11.23
N ASN A 509 2.73 -11.52 -10.32
CA ASN A 509 2.64 -10.21 -9.68
C ASN A 509 2.57 -9.06 -10.69
N GLN A 510 3.46 -9.10 -11.69
CA GLN A 510 3.59 -8.06 -12.71
C GLN A 510 2.81 -8.36 -13.99
N GLY A 511 1.52 -8.68 -13.85
CA GLY A 511 0.63 -8.95 -14.97
C GLY A 511 0.41 -7.73 -15.87
N VAL A 512 0.56 -7.90 -17.18
CA VAL A 512 0.29 -6.85 -18.19
C VAL A 512 -1.15 -6.96 -18.69
N TRP A 513 -1.92 -5.91 -18.45
CA TRP A 513 -3.30 -5.76 -18.89
C TRP A 513 -3.34 -4.87 -20.14
N SER A 514 -4.09 -5.27 -21.16
CA SER A 514 -4.34 -4.45 -22.35
C SER A 514 -5.72 -3.82 -22.28
N ILE A 515 -5.85 -2.55 -22.67
CA ILE A 515 -7.10 -1.80 -22.63
C ILE A 515 -7.29 -1.14 -23.99
N GLU A 516 -8.35 -1.51 -24.69
CA GLU A 516 -8.78 -0.89 -25.94
C GLU A 516 -10.00 0.00 -25.69
N PHE A 517 -9.87 1.28 -25.98
CA PHE A 517 -10.92 2.28 -25.90
C PHE A 517 -11.59 2.44 -27.25
N PHE A 518 -12.90 2.22 -27.29
CA PHE A 518 -13.73 2.44 -28.47
C PHE A 518 -14.45 3.77 -28.31
N HIS A 519 -14.19 4.72 -29.20
CA HIS A 519 -14.84 6.03 -29.15
C HIS A 519 -16.30 5.94 -29.59
N ALA A 520 -17.16 6.75 -28.96
CA ALA A 520 -18.54 6.91 -29.40
C ALA A 520 -18.61 7.59 -30.78
N ASP A 521 -17.69 8.51 -31.05
CA ASP A 521 -17.46 9.09 -32.37
C ASP A 521 -16.65 8.12 -33.24
N THR A 522 -17.35 7.42 -34.14
CA THR A 522 -16.75 6.41 -35.04
C THR A 522 -15.72 6.98 -36.03
N ALA A 523 -15.60 8.30 -36.18
CA ALA A 523 -14.54 8.91 -36.98
C ALA A 523 -13.19 8.97 -36.24
N LYS A 524 -13.19 8.80 -34.90
CA LYS A 524 -11.97 8.71 -34.09
C LYS A 524 -11.50 7.26 -34.00
N ALA A 525 -10.21 7.05 -34.25
CA ALA A 525 -9.61 5.74 -34.12
C ALA A 525 -9.57 5.29 -32.66
N ASN A 526 -9.83 4.01 -32.43
CA ASN A 526 -9.65 3.38 -31.13
C ASN A 526 -8.22 3.59 -30.60
N VAL A 527 -8.08 3.61 -29.28
CA VAL A 527 -6.78 3.71 -28.61
C VAL A 527 -6.54 2.43 -27.82
N THR A 528 -5.38 1.81 -27.99
CA THR A 528 -4.92 0.69 -27.16
C THR A 528 -3.75 1.13 -26.31
N GLN A 529 -3.82 0.84 -25.01
CA GLN A 529 -2.73 1.08 -24.05
C GLN A 529 -2.66 -0.07 -23.04
N THR A 530 -1.55 -0.19 -22.33
CA THR A 530 -1.35 -1.26 -21.35
C THR A 530 -1.17 -0.71 -19.94
N THR A 531 -1.49 -1.51 -18.94
CA THR A 531 -1.10 -1.24 -17.55
C THR A 531 -0.49 -2.50 -16.95
N ARG A 532 0.37 -2.32 -15.94
CA ARG A 532 1.05 -3.44 -15.27
C ARG A 532 0.84 -3.31 -13.78
N THR A 533 0.37 -4.40 -13.18
CA THR A 533 0.19 -4.47 -11.72
C THR A 533 1.55 -4.62 -11.03
N LEU A 534 1.64 -4.23 -9.76
CA LEU A 534 2.85 -4.49 -8.94
C LEU A 534 2.74 -5.81 -8.15
N SER A 535 1.52 -6.33 -8.02
CA SER A 535 1.17 -7.55 -7.32
C SER A 535 0.01 -8.24 -8.03
N ARG A 536 -0.15 -9.53 -7.80
CA ARG A 536 -1.40 -10.24 -8.11
C ARG A 536 -2.40 -10.06 -6.97
N ALA A 537 -3.66 -10.41 -7.25
CA ALA A 537 -4.67 -10.60 -6.22
C ALA A 537 -4.23 -11.68 -5.22
N LEU A 538 -4.62 -11.53 -3.96
CA LEU A 538 -4.39 -12.52 -2.92
C LEU A 538 -5.24 -13.77 -3.18
N THR A 539 -4.77 -14.92 -2.73
CA THR A 539 -5.66 -16.07 -2.57
C THR A 539 -6.61 -15.84 -1.40
N ILE A 540 -7.69 -16.62 -1.27
CA ILE A 540 -8.57 -16.49 -0.09
C ILE A 540 -7.82 -16.87 1.18
N GLY A 541 -6.98 -17.91 1.15
CA GLY A 541 -6.11 -18.28 2.27
C GLY A 541 -5.16 -17.16 2.70
N GLU A 542 -4.57 -16.44 1.74
CA GLU A 542 -3.72 -15.27 1.98
C GLU A 542 -4.52 -14.10 2.56
N LEU A 543 -5.68 -13.75 1.97
CA LEU A 543 -6.52 -12.65 2.45
C LEU A 543 -6.96 -12.85 3.91
N ARG A 544 -7.26 -14.08 4.33
CA ARG A 544 -7.61 -14.39 5.73
C ARG A 544 -6.49 -14.09 6.73
N GLN A 545 -5.23 -13.98 6.28
CA GLN A 545 -4.11 -13.59 7.13
C GLN A 545 -4.03 -12.07 7.36
N HIS A 546 -4.83 -11.28 6.63
CA HIS A 546 -4.81 -9.82 6.70
C HIS A 546 -6.04 -9.27 7.44
N PRO A 547 -5.85 -8.62 8.61
CA PRO A 547 -6.95 -7.89 9.24
C PRO A 547 -7.33 -6.66 8.40
N LEU A 548 -8.61 -6.32 8.40
CA LEU A 548 -9.17 -5.17 7.69
C LEU A 548 -9.78 -4.16 8.66
N ALA A 549 -9.84 -2.90 8.25
CA ALA A 549 -10.60 -1.89 8.97
C ALA A 549 -12.07 -2.31 9.08
N ARG A 550 -12.73 -1.99 10.19
CA ARG A 550 -14.14 -2.36 10.41
C ARG A 550 -14.92 -1.19 11.00
N LEU A 551 -16.22 -1.17 10.80
CA LEU A 551 -17.08 -0.18 11.45
C LEU A 551 -16.92 -0.27 12.97
N SER A 552 -17.08 0.88 13.63
CA SER A 552 -17.35 0.88 15.06
C SER A 552 -18.69 0.18 15.34
N ASP A 553 -18.82 -0.40 16.54
CA ASP A 553 -20.07 -1.08 16.92
C ASP A 553 -21.27 -0.13 16.89
N GLY A 554 -21.09 1.11 17.36
CA GLY A 554 -22.15 2.13 17.36
C GLY A 554 -22.61 2.53 15.95
N LEU A 555 -21.69 2.72 14.99
CA LEU A 555 -22.10 3.01 13.60
C LEU A 555 -22.74 1.78 12.95
N ARG A 556 -22.21 0.58 13.22
CA ARG A 556 -22.80 -0.68 12.74
C ARG A 556 -24.26 -0.81 13.17
N ASP A 557 -24.56 -0.60 14.45
CA ASP A 557 -25.91 -0.72 14.99
C ASP A 557 -26.86 0.37 14.45
N PHE A 558 -26.35 1.59 14.27
CA PHE A 558 -27.09 2.66 13.63
C PHE A 558 -27.48 2.30 12.18
N LEU A 559 -26.52 1.84 11.38
CA LEU A 559 -26.78 1.48 9.99
C LEU A 559 -27.77 0.32 9.88
N LYS A 560 -27.65 -0.68 10.76
CA LYS A 560 -28.57 -1.83 10.80
C LYS A 560 -29.99 -1.42 11.17
N SER A 561 -30.16 -0.65 12.25
CA SER A 561 -31.47 -0.20 12.71
C SER A 561 -32.14 0.79 11.74
N GLY A 562 -31.34 1.63 11.08
CA GLY A 562 -31.83 2.60 10.08
C GLY A 562 -32.17 2.00 8.71
N SER A 563 -31.86 0.73 8.46
CA SER A 563 -32.06 0.08 7.15
C SER A 563 -32.99 -1.15 7.18
N PRO A 564 -34.16 -1.10 7.85
CA PRO A 564 -35.02 -2.29 8.01
C PRO A 564 -35.51 -2.86 6.68
N ASN A 565 -35.58 -2.03 5.63
CA ASN A 565 -36.00 -2.40 4.28
C ASN A 565 -34.84 -2.79 3.35
N GLY A 566 -33.62 -2.88 3.86
CA GLY A 566 -32.44 -3.19 3.05
C GLY A 566 -31.73 -1.97 2.45
N TYR A 567 -32.09 -0.76 2.86
CA TYR A 567 -31.48 0.50 2.42
C TYR A 567 -31.73 1.60 3.47
N LEU A 568 -30.87 2.62 3.49
CA LEU A 568 -31.14 3.88 4.19
C LEU A 568 -31.89 4.83 3.25
N LEU A 569 -32.97 5.44 3.72
CA LEU A 569 -33.77 6.41 2.97
C LEU A 569 -33.37 7.85 3.36
N VAL A 570 -33.21 8.72 2.35
CA VAL A 570 -32.99 10.15 2.57
C VAL A 570 -34.35 10.85 2.73
N ASP A 571 -34.82 11.04 3.96
CA ASP A 571 -36.13 11.68 4.23
C ASP A 571 -36.13 13.19 3.97
N THR A 572 -34.98 13.83 4.19
CA THR A 572 -34.70 15.22 3.87
C THR A 572 -33.28 15.32 3.31
N PRO A 573 -32.94 16.30 2.46
CA PRO A 573 -31.60 16.36 1.89
C PRO A 573 -30.51 16.37 2.96
N ILE A 574 -29.41 15.63 2.78
CA ILE A 574 -28.34 15.50 3.79
C ILE A 574 -26.95 15.52 3.16
N TRP A 575 -25.95 15.91 3.97
CA TRP A 575 -24.59 15.41 3.79
C TRP A 575 -24.47 14.08 4.50
N LEU A 576 -23.82 13.10 3.87
CA LEU A 576 -23.66 11.79 4.48
C LEU A 576 -22.46 11.80 5.42
N ASN A 577 -22.72 11.88 6.73
CA ASN A 577 -21.70 11.85 7.76
C ASN A 577 -21.49 10.43 8.29
N PHE A 578 -20.29 9.90 8.09
CA PHE A 578 -19.87 8.57 8.50
C PHE A 578 -19.11 8.63 9.83
N SER A 579 -19.85 8.84 10.91
CA SER A 579 -19.38 8.92 12.29
C SER A 579 -20.36 8.19 13.21
N THR A 580 -19.90 7.68 14.36
CA THR A 580 -20.79 7.00 15.33
C THR A 580 -21.77 8.00 15.95
N PRO A 581 -23.10 7.78 15.82
CA PRO A 581 -24.12 8.57 16.53
C PRO A 581 -24.30 8.09 17.99
N PRO A 582 -24.81 8.92 18.91
CA PRO A 582 -25.17 10.33 18.73
C PRO A 582 -23.99 11.32 18.84
N ASP A 583 -22.77 10.85 19.14
CA ASP A 583 -21.68 11.72 19.63
C ASP A 583 -20.59 12.06 18.60
N GLY A 584 -20.81 11.76 17.31
CA GLY A 584 -19.84 12.08 16.24
C GLY A 584 -18.46 11.44 16.44
N GLN A 585 -18.42 10.31 17.15
CA GLN A 585 -17.21 9.53 17.44
C GLN A 585 -16.71 8.80 16.19
N ASP A 586 -15.57 8.14 16.29
CA ASP A 586 -14.97 7.33 15.23
C ASP A 586 -16.01 6.38 14.60
N GLY A 587 -16.21 6.48 13.29
CA GLY A 587 -17.10 5.61 12.51
C GLY A 587 -16.47 4.25 12.18
N TRP A 588 -15.15 4.12 12.28
CA TRP A 588 -14.43 2.87 12.07
C TRP A 588 -13.21 2.75 12.97
N VAL A 589 -12.77 1.50 13.14
CA VAL A 589 -11.53 1.15 13.82
C VAL A 589 -10.58 0.47 12.85
N VAL A 590 -9.27 0.67 13.06
CA VAL A 590 -8.20 0.03 12.29
C VAL A 590 -7.46 -0.91 13.24
N PRO A 591 -7.72 -2.23 13.17
CA PRO A 591 -7.00 -3.22 13.98
C PRO A 591 -5.48 -3.17 13.74
N GLU A 592 -4.70 -3.68 14.69
CA GLU A 592 -3.27 -3.87 14.47
C GLU A 592 -3.01 -4.74 13.22
N GLY A 593 -2.07 -4.31 12.39
CA GLY A 593 -1.75 -4.97 11.11
C GLY A 593 -2.71 -4.64 9.95
N ALA A 594 -3.84 -3.95 10.21
CA ALA A 594 -4.74 -3.52 9.16
C ALA A 594 -4.27 -2.20 8.54
N LEU A 595 -4.49 -2.02 7.25
CA LEU A 595 -4.21 -0.75 6.59
C LEU A 595 -5.28 0.29 6.94
N PRO A 596 -4.89 1.54 7.27
CA PRO A 596 -5.84 2.61 7.48
C PRO A 596 -6.53 2.98 6.16
N PRO A 597 -7.87 3.05 6.12
CA PRO A 597 -8.58 3.55 4.96
C PRO A 597 -8.20 5.01 4.66
N THR A 598 -8.17 5.35 3.38
CA THR A 598 -7.96 6.73 2.88
C THR A 598 -9.09 7.17 1.96
N GLN A 599 -10.08 6.30 1.72
CA GLN A 599 -11.27 6.61 0.95
C GLN A 599 -12.50 5.93 1.55
N LEU A 600 -13.63 6.63 1.49
CA LEU A 600 -14.97 6.12 1.74
C LEU A 600 -15.80 6.34 0.48
N SER A 601 -16.32 5.26 -0.09
CA SER A 601 -17.26 5.30 -1.22
C SER A 601 -18.64 4.86 -0.79
N VAL A 602 -19.67 5.45 -1.37
CA VAL A 602 -21.07 5.14 -1.09
C VAL A 602 -21.83 4.89 -2.37
N TYR A 603 -22.74 3.92 -2.30
CA TYR A 603 -23.50 3.44 -3.44
C TYR A 603 -24.99 3.39 -3.10
N GLY A 604 -25.79 3.71 -4.10
CA GLY A 604 -27.22 3.88 -3.91
C GLY A 604 -27.98 4.09 -5.20
N ASN A 605 -29.24 4.49 -5.05
CA ASN A 605 -30.12 4.83 -6.15
C ASN A 605 -30.70 6.24 -5.96
N ALA A 606 -30.78 7.00 -7.05
CA ALA A 606 -31.53 8.24 -7.12
C ALA A 606 -33.02 8.02 -6.79
N PRO A 607 -33.81 9.08 -6.55
CA PRO A 607 -35.22 8.95 -6.22
C PRO A 607 -35.99 8.12 -7.26
N TYR A 608 -36.93 7.28 -6.80
CA TYR A 608 -37.80 6.51 -7.69
C TYR A 608 -38.53 7.42 -8.68
N GLY A 609 -38.56 7.04 -9.95
CA GLY A 609 -39.19 7.83 -11.02
C GLY A 609 -38.38 9.04 -11.50
N SER A 610 -37.23 9.37 -10.89
CA SER A 610 -36.47 10.60 -11.21
C SER A 610 -35.73 10.55 -12.55
N THR A 611 -35.25 9.37 -12.94
CA THR A 611 -34.58 9.16 -14.24
C THR A 611 -35.58 8.73 -15.31
N THR A 612 -36.49 7.82 -14.96
CA THR A 612 -37.57 7.34 -15.83
C THR A 612 -38.80 7.09 -15.00
N ALA A 613 -39.93 7.66 -15.41
CA ALA A 613 -41.18 7.56 -14.66
C ALA A 613 -41.59 6.10 -14.45
N GLY A 614 -41.95 5.74 -13.21
CA GLY A 614 -42.36 4.38 -12.84
C GLY A 614 -41.22 3.34 -12.81
N GLN A 615 -39.95 3.78 -12.78
CA GLN A 615 -38.79 2.92 -12.66
C GLN A 615 -37.95 3.31 -11.44
N ASN A 616 -37.08 2.39 -11.00
CA ASN A 616 -36.06 2.71 -10.02
C ASN A 616 -35.15 3.84 -10.53
N GLY A 617 -34.74 4.73 -9.62
CA GLY A 617 -33.78 5.77 -9.98
C GLY A 617 -32.43 5.16 -10.38
N ALA A 618 -31.69 5.90 -11.21
CA ALA A 618 -30.35 5.50 -11.62
C ALA A 618 -29.45 5.19 -10.41
N GLY A 619 -28.59 4.18 -10.57
CA GLY A 619 -27.55 3.90 -9.58
C GLY A 619 -26.48 5.00 -9.60
N PHE A 620 -25.87 5.26 -8.45
CA PHE A 620 -24.78 6.24 -8.34
C PHE A 620 -23.62 5.73 -7.50
N ASN A 621 -22.47 6.40 -7.60
CA ASN A 621 -21.37 6.26 -6.67
C ASN A 621 -20.74 7.62 -6.35
N ASP A 622 -20.61 7.90 -5.05
CA ASP A 622 -19.88 9.06 -4.55
C ASP A 622 -18.74 8.60 -3.65
N SER A 623 -17.71 9.43 -3.52
CA SER A 623 -16.60 9.10 -2.62
C SER A 623 -15.95 10.34 -2.03
N ALA A 624 -15.34 10.16 -0.87
CA ALA A 624 -14.47 11.14 -0.25
C ALA A 624 -13.12 10.48 0.06
N THR A 625 -12.04 11.20 -0.23
CA THR A 625 -10.68 10.84 0.19
C THR A 625 -10.32 11.60 1.45
N PHE A 626 -9.60 10.96 2.36
CA PHE A 626 -9.22 11.55 3.64
C PHE A 626 -7.83 11.09 4.12
N PRO A 627 -7.20 11.88 5.00
CA PRO A 627 -6.08 11.49 5.85
C PRO A 627 -6.10 10.03 6.34
N SER A 628 -4.99 9.30 6.27
CA SER A 628 -4.89 7.93 6.85
C SER A 628 -5.07 7.88 8.37
N GLY A 629 -4.88 9.01 9.06
CA GLY A 629 -5.23 9.17 10.48
C GLY A 629 -6.74 9.33 10.75
N ALA A 630 -7.57 9.59 9.73
CA ALA A 630 -8.99 9.83 9.92
C ALA A 630 -9.73 8.56 10.36
N ARG A 631 -10.73 8.75 11.22
CA ARG A 631 -11.63 7.68 11.70
C ARG A 631 -13.11 8.02 11.47
N LYS A 632 -13.38 9.10 10.74
CA LYS A 632 -14.71 9.56 10.31
C LYS A 632 -14.56 10.40 9.05
N ALA A 633 -15.61 10.46 8.23
CA ALA A 633 -15.62 11.24 6.99
C ALA A 633 -17.02 11.73 6.64
N VAL A 634 -17.09 12.81 5.86
CA VAL A 634 -18.33 13.25 5.21
C VAL A 634 -18.18 13.00 3.72
N VAL A 635 -19.17 12.33 3.13
CA VAL A 635 -19.26 12.17 1.67
C VAL A 635 -20.30 13.14 1.15
N TYR A 636 -19.85 14.08 0.32
CA TYR A 636 -20.71 15.02 -0.39
C TYR A 636 -21.25 14.37 -1.67
N CYS A 637 -22.44 14.81 -2.07
CA CYS A 637 -23.03 14.39 -3.34
C CYS A 637 -22.26 15.01 -4.51
N SER A 638 -22.08 14.24 -5.59
CA SER A 638 -21.44 14.72 -6.81
C SER A 638 -22.12 14.17 -8.05
N ALA A 639 -22.98 14.99 -8.67
CA ALA A 639 -23.68 14.61 -9.89
C ALA A 639 -22.70 14.40 -11.06
N GLN A 640 -22.75 13.21 -11.68
CA GLN A 640 -21.83 12.85 -12.77
C GLN A 640 -22.29 13.36 -14.14
N THR A 641 -23.60 13.61 -14.30
CA THR A 641 -24.20 14.14 -15.54
C THR A 641 -25.41 15.03 -15.21
N ALA A 642 -25.92 15.80 -16.17
CA ALA A 642 -27.15 16.60 -15.96
C ALA A 642 -28.41 15.75 -15.69
N SER A 643 -28.41 14.50 -16.15
CA SER A 643 -29.48 13.51 -15.93
C SER A 643 -29.36 12.79 -14.59
N ASP A 644 -28.30 13.08 -13.83
CA ASP A 644 -28.06 12.50 -12.54
C ASP A 644 -28.85 13.25 -11.46
N LYS A 645 -29.78 12.54 -10.81
CA LYS A 645 -30.79 13.13 -9.90
C LYS A 645 -30.62 12.69 -8.45
N HIS A 646 -29.50 12.07 -8.09
CA HIS A 646 -29.24 11.70 -6.70
C HIS A 646 -28.79 12.89 -5.83
N CYS A 647 -28.37 14.00 -6.44
CA CYS A 647 -28.07 15.25 -5.74
C CYS A 647 -29.27 16.20 -5.70
N ASP A 648 -29.37 16.94 -4.60
CA ASP A 648 -30.42 17.91 -4.37
C ASP A 648 -30.28 19.11 -5.34
N SER A 649 -31.41 19.58 -5.86
CA SER A 649 -31.42 20.66 -6.85
C SER A 649 -31.16 22.04 -6.26
N THR A 650 -31.36 22.21 -4.95
CA THR A 650 -31.12 23.49 -4.24
C THR A 650 -29.70 23.57 -3.68
N ASP A 651 -29.13 22.44 -3.29
CA ASP A 651 -27.73 22.30 -2.87
C ASP A 651 -27.15 21.00 -3.43
N ALA A 652 -26.41 21.12 -4.54
CA ALA A 652 -25.84 19.99 -5.26
C ALA A 652 -24.78 19.20 -4.46
N THR A 653 -24.37 19.67 -3.28
CA THR A 653 -23.47 18.94 -2.37
C THR A 653 -24.21 17.97 -1.45
N ARG A 654 -25.55 18.04 -1.40
CA ARG A 654 -26.41 17.20 -0.58
C ARG A 654 -27.12 16.15 -1.42
N TYR A 655 -27.40 15.01 -0.82
CA TYR A 655 -28.22 13.97 -1.45
C TYR A 655 -29.68 14.38 -1.47
N ALA A 656 -30.36 14.14 -2.58
CA ALA A 656 -31.76 14.49 -2.77
C ALA A 656 -32.68 13.65 -1.88
N LYS A 657 -33.80 14.24 -1.46
CA LYS A 657 -34.90 13.52 -0.80
C LYS A 657 -35.35 12.30 -1.63
N ASN A 658 -35.63 11.20 -0.96
CA ASN A 658 -36.00 9.88 -1.49
C ASN A 658 -34.86 9.13 -2.22
N SER A 659 -33.63 9.64 -2.21
CA SER A 659 -32.47 8.83 -2.58
C SER A 659 -32.27 7.71 -1.55
N THR A 660 -31.64 6.62 -1.96
CA THR A 660 -31.39 5.47 -1.08
C THR A 660 -29.93 5.08 -1.10
N PHE A 661 -29.40 4.61 0.04
CA PHE A 661 -28.06 4.01 0.15
C PHE A 661 -28.17 2.55 0.54
N ASN A 662 -27.39 1.69 -0.12
CA ASN A 662 -27.41 0.25 0.18
C ASN A 662 -26.02 -0.34 0.46
N THR A 663 -24.95 0.36 0.06
CA THR A 663 -23.58 -0.12 0.24
C THR A 663 -22.64 1.04 0.58
N PHE A 664 -21.73 0.80 1.53
CA PHE A 664 -20.63 1.68 1.90
C PHE A 664 -19.32 0.92 1.76
N GLN A 665 -18.22 1.62 1.48
CA GLN A 665 -16.95 0.99 1.22
C GLN A 665 -15.80 1.81 1.80
N LEU A 666 -15.13 1.26 2.80
CA LEU A 666 -13.81 1.75 3.23
C LEU A 666 -12.76 1.12 2.34
N LEU A 667 -11.79 1.92 1.87
CA LEU A 667 -10.72 1.48 0.99
C LEU A 667 -9.38 2.01 1.47
N ALA A 668 -8.39 1.11 1.50
CA ALA A 668 -6.98 1.43 1.72
C ALA A 668 -6.14 0.87 0.57
N THR A 669 -5.02 1.50 0.26
CA THR A 669 -4.07 1.01 -0.75
C THR A 669 -2.68 0.91 -0.14
N ASN A 670 -1.97 -0.19 -0.41
CA ASN A 670 -0.60 -0.37 0.06
C ASN A 670 0.45 0.05 -0.99
N LYS A 671 1.73 -0.03 -0.62
CA LYS A 671 2.86 0.29 -1.51
C LYS A 671 2.93 -0.55 -2.79
N LYS A 672 2.35 -1.77 -2.79
CA LYS A 672 2.26 -2.65 -3.96
C LYS A 672 0.96 -2.46 -4.74
N GLN A 673 0.29 -1.33 -4.51
CA GLN A 673 -0.93 -0.93 -5.22
C GLN A 673 -2.06 -1.97 -5.10
N MET A 674 -2.04 -2.78 -4.03
CA MET A 674 -3.17 -3.65 -3.67
C MET A 674 -4.17 -2.85 -2.85
N GLU A 675 -5.44 -3.01 -3.19
CA GLU A 675 -6.57 -2.39 -2.53
C GLU A 675 -7.17 -3.33 -1.51
N PHE A 676 -7.35 -2.84 -0.28
CA PHE A 676 -7.97 -3.56 0.82
C PHE A 676 -9.25 -2.84 1.20
N SER A 677 -10.37 -3.56 1.08
CA SER A 677 -11.69 -2.99 1.23
C SER A 677 -12.54 -3.70 2.27
N THR A 678 -13.20 -2.90 3.10
CA THR A 678 -14.34 -3.35 3.89
C THR A 678 -15.59 -2.75 3.28
N SER A 679 -16.41 -3.61 2.70
CA SER A 679 -17.67 -3.24 2.06
C SER A 679 -18.84 -3.62 2.94
N ILE A 680 -19.65 -2.65 3.30
CA ILE A 680 -20.78 -2.80 4.21
C ILE A 680 -22.05 -2.79 3.40
N GLY A 681 -22.72 -3.93 3.32
CA GLY A 681 -24.03 -4.06 2.70
C GLY A 681 -25.14 -3.96 3.75
N VAL A 682 -26.09 -3.06 3.53
CA VAL A 682 -27.31 -2.99 4.35
C VAL A 682 -28.51 -3.68 3.71
N TYR A 683 -28.37 -4.19 2.49
CA TYR A 683 -29.43 -4.95 1.81
C TYR A 683 -29.61 -6.35 2.41
N LYS A 684 -30.76 -6.95 2.11
CA LYS A 684 -31.11 -8.30 2.51
C LYS A 684 -30.90 -9.24 1.33
N LEU A 685 -30.21 -10.35 1.56
CA LEU A 685 -30.15 -11.47 0.62
C LEU A 685 -31.23 -12.50 0.99
N GLN A 686 -31.82 -13.13 -0.02
CA GLN A 686 -32.82 -14.20 0.17
C GLN A 686 -32.18 -15.58 0.13
#